data_AF-A0A662JLP0-F1
#
_entry.id   AF-A0A662JLP0-F1
#
_cell.length_a   1.000
_cell.length_b   1.000
_cell.length_c   1.000
_cell.angle_alpha   90.00
_cell.angle_beta   90.00
_cell.angle_gamma   90.00
#
_symmetry.space_group_name_H-M   'P 1'
#
loop_
_entity.id
_entity.type
_entity.pdbx_description
1 polymer ?
#
loop_
_entity_poly.entity_id
_entity_poly.type
_entity_poly.pdbx_seq_one_letter_code
_entity_poly.pdbx_strand_id
1 'polypeptide(L)'
;MHGGADYLGLPPALRSRRCSDVSLKLLRFTLPIVAVLLLAISLNIACATPSENFTPVDGEVVDDWGIYRTNAYGERGYFMVLPEDNPQTMYPIIIINESLGPYMDLAWQKGLEFKEQYDSVEERAERILEYVQSYVEYKYDDENPQLPVSGYSEFARNADETMRSILEEGIAYGDCEDHAILLATMYMAAGVRCAIVAMADPYMGGHATVLVYLPGYNPGYPVHFFTLDGEWGWVMAEATGDIPLGYMPEDYLMYVENCMNYGFFVYYILEPNQTTLTPGAKYITVGETYSGTVGEGGNESFYVFLREGRSYRVVVTPVEGDPDLYVYDPQGSLVNSSSTMGVEEVEFQADSTGYYLVVVLGAPSVEFQLQVVEVRGGGTAEGGRITVGESYQGSVEMGQSVYYVVYLEEGGIYRLTLTPTSGDPDVVIYNVWGVPIATSMEYGLTPEVAEFTADTSGDYVIEVYGYETSTYTLRVDEVEVSYEMISVGETKSGYVGSDSSMYYVAELDVGTYLITLTPVSGDPDLYVYDEWGFMESSSTNGEGEVDEVILEVYVPSVYVIEVYGYTSSNYELTLQEYGAVASEEYITVGEEVQGYVDRGTSNLYYVELEYGKTYLITLTPISGDPDLYVYDPWGFIVDWSENPGYEVDYALITAWMDGYYTIEVFGFEASSYTLTVEEYSLWSSVSGSRWFMCMA
;
A
#
# COMPACT_ATOMS: atom_id res chain seq x y z
N MET A 1 -94.01 -54.24 32.77
CA MET A 1 -94.12 -55.63 32.28
C MET A 1 -92.92 -56.40 32.81
N HIS A 2 -93.16 -57.66 33.19
CA HIS A 2 -92.26 -58.69 33.78
C HIS A 2 -90.78 -58.62 33.35
N GLY A 3 -89.76 -58.97 34.13
CA GLY A 3 -89.67 -59.83 35.33
C GLY A 3 -88.68 -60.99 35.07
N GLY A 4 -87.70 -61.21 35.98
CA GLY A 4 -86.84 -62.41 36.09
C GLY A 4 -85.38 -62.20 35.66
N ALA A 5 -84.35 -62.05 36.52
CA ALA A 5 -83.77 -62.97 37.55
C ALA A 5 -82.88 -64.06 36.88
N ASP A 6 -81.62 -64.33 37.26
CA ASP A 6 -81.15 -64.76 38.58
C ASP A 6 -79.60 -64.71 38.77
N TYR A 7 -79.17 -64.31 39.99
CA TYR A 7 -78.23 -64.95 40.96
C TYR A 7 -76.91 -65.63 40.51
N LEU A 8 -75.81 -65.72 41.28
CA LEU A 8 -75.21 -65.08 42.48
C LEU A 8 -73.99 -65.98 42.88
N GLY A 9 -72.94 -65.44 43.51
CA GLY A 9 -71.95 -66.24 44.27
C GLY A 9 -70.53 -65.67 44.30
N LEU A 10 -70.18 -64.65 45.13
CA LEU A 10 -69.76 -64.70 46.57
C LEU A 10 -68.19 -64.80 46.73
N PRO A 11 -67.55 -64.42 47.88
CA PRO A 11 -66.99 -63.06 48.12
C PRO A 11 -65.54 -63.12 48.72
N PRO A 12 -65.17 -62.40 49.80
CA PRO A 12 -64.23 -61.27 49.85
C PRO A 12 -62.86 -61.60 50.51
N ALA A 13 -61.96 -60.59 50.54
CA ALA A 13 -61.03 -60.24 51.63
C ALA A 13 -59.54 -60.03 51.27
N LEU A 14 -58.95 -59.05 51.97
CA LEU A 14 -57.56 -58.96 52.46
C LEU A 14 -56.43 -58.49 51.53
N ARG A 15 -56.07 -57.21 51.75
CA ARG A 15 -54.74 -56.68 52.15
C ARG A 15 -53.47 -57.12 51.39
N SER A 16 -52.72 -56.07 51.03
CA SER A 16 -51.26 -55.97 50.91
C SER A 16 -50.66 -56.63 49.65
N ARG A 17 -49.66 -56.10 48.93
CA ARG A 17 -48.54 -55.21 49.27
C ARG A 17 -48.16 -54.35 48.05
N ARG A 18 -47.42 -53.27 48.36
CA ARG A 18 -46.63 -52.42 47.46
C ARG A 18 -46.08 -53.15 46.23
N CYS A 19 -46.30 -52.57 45.05
CA CYS A 19 -45.33 -52.63 43.95
C CYS A 19 -45.48 -51.38 43.07
N SER A 20 -45.30 -50.20 43.67
CA SER A 20 -45.16 -48.93 42.94
C SER A 20 -43.71 -48.44 42.87
N ASP A 21 -42.73 -49.28 43.25
CA ASP A 21 -41.33 -48.87 43.38
C ASP A 21 -40.40 -49.41 42.27
N VAL A 22 -40.87 -50.27 41.36
CA VAL A 22 -40.03 -50.74 40.24
C VAL A 22 -40.22 -49.86 39.01
N SER A 23 -41.46 -49.43 38.73
CA SER A 23 -41.75 -48.61 37.54
C SER A 23 -41.27 -47.16 37.66
N LEU A 24 -41.13 -46.61 38.88
CA LEU A 24 -40.57 -45.27 39.11
C LEU A 24 -39.05 -45.27 39.27
N LYS A 25 -38.43 -46.41 39.59
CA LYS A 25 -36.96 -46.54 39.64
C LYS A 25 -36.36 -46.71 38.26
N LEU A 26 -36.95 -47.52 37.38
CA LEU A 26 -36.51 -47.58 35.98
C LEU A 26 -36.66 -46.20 35.31
N LEU A 27 -37.78 -45.49 35.52
CA LEU A 27 -38.00 -44.16 34.95
C LEU A 27 -37.00 -43.10 35.45
N ARG A 28 -36.54 -43.20 36.71
CA ARG A 28 -35.55 -42.28 37.31
C ARG A 28 -34.11 -42.52 36.87
N PHE A 29 -33.79 -43.70 36.36
CA PHE A 29 -32.47 -43.98 35.78
C PHE A 29 -32.48 -43.90 34.25
N THR A 30 -33.61 -44.14 33.58
CA THR A 30 -33.70 -44.03 32.11
C THR A 30 -33.86 -42.59 31.63
N LEU A 31 -34.59 -41.71 32.34
CA LEU A 31 -34.71 -40.30 31.91
C LEU A 31 -33.39 -39.52 31.89
N PRO A 32 -32.53 -39.59 32.92
CA PRO A 32 -31.25 -38.88 32.86
C PRO A 32 -30.30 -39.52 31.83
N ILE A 33 -30.36 -40.84 31.61
CA ILE A 33 -29.56 -41.50 30.56
C ILE A 33 -30.05 -41.11 29.17
N VAL A 34 -31.36 -41.06 28.93
CA VAL A 34 -31.95 -40.60 27.66
C VAL A 34 -31.76 -39.10 27.48
N ALA A 35 -31.76 -38.30 28.55
CA ALA A 35 -31.45 -36.88 28.47
C ALA A 35 -29.96 -36.61 28.22
N VAL A 36 -29.06 -37.45 28.75
CA VAL A 36 -27.61 -37.40 28.44
C VAL A 36 -27.34 -37.92 27.03
N LEU A 37 -28.05 -38.96 26.56
CA LEU A 37 -28.00 -39.42 25.17
C LEU A 37 -28.61 -38.40 24.20
N LEU A 38 -29.69 -37.71 24.57
CA LEU A 38 -30.27 -36.62 23.76
C LEU A 38 -29.42 -35.36 23.80
N LEU A 39 -28.72 -35.06 24.92
CA LEU A 39 -27.70 -34.01 24.95
C LEU A 39 -26.47 -34.38 24.10
N ALA A 40 -26.09 -35.66 24.09
CA ALA A 40 -25.00 -36.17 23.25
C ALA A 40 -25.38 -36.24 21.77
N ILE A 41 -26.68 -36.33 21.44
CA ILE A 41 -27.21 -36.28 20.07
C ILE A 41 -27.56 -34.83 19.64
N SER A 42 -27.67 -33.89 20.59
CA SER A 42 -27.86 -32.45 20.30
C SER A 42 -26.56 -31.65 20.27
N LEU A 43 -25.42 -32.28 20.49
CA LEU A 43 -24.16 -31.78 19.96
C LEU A 43 -24.21 -32.03 18.45
N ASN A 44 -24.80 -31.09 17.71
CA ASN A 44 -24.33 -30.85 16.35
C ASN A 44 -22.88 -30.37 16.54
N ILE A 45 -21.95 -31.32 16.65
CA ILE A 45 -20.57 -31.05 16.30
C ILE A 45 -20.68 -30.80 14.80
N ALA A 46 -20.72 -29.53 14.43
CA ALA A 46 -20.40 -29.14 13.07
C ALA A 46 -18.91 -29.49 12.91
N CYS A 47 -18.63 -30.75 12.61
CA CYS A 47 -17.32 -31.13 12.12
C CYS A 47 -17.23 -30.48 10.74
N ALA A 48 -16.30 -29.55 10.58
CA ALA A 48 -15.78 -29.28 9.25
C ALA A 48 -15.25 -30.62 8.73
N THR A 49 -15.69 -31.06 7.56
CA THR A 49 -15.07 -32.22 6.93
C THR A 49 -13.74 -31.74 6.35
N PRO A 50 -12.58 -32.09 6.95
CA PRO A 50 -11.30 -31.81 6.31
C PRO A 50 -11.29 -32.47 4.93
N SER A 51 -10.51 -31.92 4.01
CA SER A 51 -10.27 -32.54 2.71
C SER A 51 -9.72 -33.95 2.92
N GLU A 52 -10.47 -34.96 2.47
CA GLU A 52 -10.10 -36.37 2.59
C GLU A 52 -9.34 -36.85 1.36
N ASN A 53 -9.56 -36.20 0.20
CA ASN A 53 -8.89 -36.55 -1.05
C ASN A 53 -8.06 -35.38 -1.60
N PHE A 54 -6.87 -35.75 -2.05
CA PHE A 54 -5.91 -34.86 -2.70
C PHE A 54 -5.57 -35.42 -4.08
N THR A 55 -6.01 -34.74 -5.13
CA THR A 55 -5.92 -35.20 -6.51
C THR A 55 -4.83 -34.45 -7.25
N PRO A 56 -3.79 -35.13 -7.77
CA PRO A 56 -2.80 -34.49 -8.62
C PRO A 56 -3.40 -34.06 -9.97
N VAL A 57 -3.24 -32.80 -10.33
CA VAL A 57 -3.69 -32.21 -11.61
C VAL A 57 -2.55 -31.34 -12.14
N ASP A 58 -2.04 -31.65 -13.33
CA ASP A 58 -1.01 -30.86 -14.05
C ASP A 58 0.26 -30.47 -13.25
N GLY A 59 0.64 -31.27 -12.26
CA GLY A 59 1.81 -31.03 -11.42
C GLY A 59 1.50 -30.30 -10.10
N GLU A 60 0.23 -30.02 -9.85
CA GLU A 60 -0.30 -29.41 -8.63
C GLU A 60 -1.23 -30.38 -7.89
N VAL A 61 -1.65 -30.03 -6.68
CA VAL A 61 -2.61 -30.83 -5.88
C VAL A 61 -3.89 -30.04 -5.63
N VAL A 62 -5.02 -30.65 -6.01
CA VAL A 62 -6.37 -30.11 -5.80
C VAL A 62 -7.09 -30.93 -4.74
N ASP A 63 -7.74 -30.27 -3.79
CA ASP A 63 -8.53 -30.92 -2.74
C ASP A 63 -10.01 -31.15 -3.12
N ASP A 64 -10.80 -31.67 -2.17
CA ASP A 64 -12.23 -31.96 -2.34
C ASP A 64 -13.09 -30.71 -2.61
N TRP A 65 -12.58 -29.52 -2.25
CA TRP A 65 -13.23 -28.23 -2.47
C TRP A 65 -12.84 -27.61 -3.80
N GLY A 66 -11.91 -28.23 -4.51
CA GLY A 66 -11.38 -27.73 -5.75
C GLY A 66 -10.32 -26.65 -5.58
N ILE A 67 -9.72 -26.52 -4.40
CA ILE A 67 -8.66 -25.55 -4.11
C ILE A 67 -7.31 -26.18 -4.45
N TYR A 68 -6.45 -25.43 -5.16
CA TYR A 68 -5.06 -25.82 -5.39
C TYR A 68 -4.26 -25.54 -4.13
N ARG A 69 -3.80 -26.60 -3.46
CA ARG A 69 -3.03 -26.49 -2.21
C ARG A 69 -1.57 -26.12 -2.44
N THR A 70 -1.06 -26.33 -3.65
CA THR A 70 0.35 -26.11 -4.01
C THR A 70 0.57 -24.79 -4.75
N ASN A 71 -0.45 -23.93 -4.86
CA ASN A 71 -0.39 -22.69 -5.62
C ASN A 71 -1.27 -21.60 -5.00
N ALA A 72 -0.66 -20.47 -4.62
CA ALA A 72 -1.36 -19.30 -4.08
C ALA A 72 -2.17 -18.55 -5.14
N TYR A 73 -1.81 -18.67 -6.42
CA TYR A 73 -2.27 -17.82 -7.51
C TYR A 73 -3.46 -18.40 -8.28
N GLY A 74 -4.16 -17.53 -8.99
CA GLY A 74 -5.25 -17.88 -9.89
C GLY A 74 -6.58 -18.10 -9.16
N GLU A 75 -7.66 -18.24 -9.93
CA GLU A 75 -9.05 -18.28 -9.43
C GLU A 75 -9.36 -19.42 -8.43
N ARG A 76 -8.43 -20.37 -8.29
CA ARG A 76 -8.57 -21.55 -7.44
C ARG A 76 -7.36 -21.79 -6.55
N GLY A 77 -6.39 -20.88 -6.51
CA GLY A 77 -5.26 -20.94 -5.58
C GLY A 77 -5.71 -20.72 -4.14
N TYR A 78 -4.97 -21.25 -3.17
CA TYR A 78 -5.37 -21.19 -1.76
C TYR A 78 -5.54 -19.76 -1.22
N PHE A 79 -4.79 -18.80 -1.75
CA PHE A 79 -4.95 -17.35 -1.49
C PHE A 79 -5.65 -16.57 -2.61
N MET A 80 -5.97 -17.21 -3.74
CA MET A 80 -6.53 -16.57 -4.93
C MET A 80 -5.86 -15.23 -5.26
N VAL A 81 -4.53 -15.22 -5.37
CA VAL A 81 -3.81 -14.03 -5.82
C VAL A 81 -4.01 -13.89 -7.33
N LEU A 82 -4.65 -12.81 -7.76
CA LEU A 82 -5.00 -12.57 -9.17
C LEU A 82 -4.14 -11.44 -9.77
N PRO A 83 -3.05 -11.76 -10.49
CA PRO A 83 -2.12 -10.75 -11.02
C PRO A 83 -2.66 -9.95 -12.22
N GLU A 84 -3.72 -10.42 -12.89
CA GLU A 84 -4.09 -9.93 -14.24
C GLU A 84 -4.90 -8.62 -14.27
N ASP A 85 -5.46 -8.16 -13.15
CA ASP A 85 -6.35 -6.97 -13.16
C ASP A 85 -6.15 -6.00 -11.98
N ASN A 86 -5.58 -6.45 -10.87
CA ASN A 86 -5.06 -5.62 -9.79
C ASN A 86 -4.11 -6.49 -8.94
N PRO A 87 -2.79 -6.23 -8.92
CA PRO A 87 -1.84 -7.05 -8.18
C PRO A 87 -2.12 -7.06 -6.66
N GLN A 88 -2.96 -6.16 -6.13
CA GLN A 88 -3.31 -6.07 -4.71
C GLN A 88 -4.51 -6.94 -4.29
N THR A 89 -5.23 -7.58 -5.22
CA THR A 89 -6.40 -8.40 -4.89
C THR A 89 -6.02 -9.83 -4.50
N MET A 90 -6.20 -10.15 -3.21
CA MET A 90 -6.12 -11.50 -2.64
C MET A 90 -7.50 -11.89 -2.09
N TYR A 91 -7.87 -13.18 -2.20
CA TYR A 91 -9.07 -13.73 -1.54
C TYR A 91 -8.76 -15.11 -0.97
N PRO A 92 -8.53 -15.24 0.36
CA PRO A 92 -8.05 -16.47 0.97
C PRO A 92 -9.14 -17.55 1.00
N ILE A 93 -9.36 -18.22 -0.13
CA ILE A 93 -10.39 -19.27 -0.31
C ILE A 93 -10.23 -20.34 0.76
N ILE A 94 -9.00 -20.72 1.10
CA ILE A 94 -8.73 -21.76 2.09
C ILE A 94 -9.29 -21.41 3.47
N ILE A 95 -9.19 -20.14 3.89
CA ILE A 95 -9.78 -19.68 5.15
C ILE A 95 -11.30 -19.58 4.99
N ILE A 96 -11.74 -18.89 3.94
CA ILE A 96 -13.14 -18.50 3.80
C ILE A 96 -14.02 -19.73 3.62
N ASN A 97 -13.58 -20.70 2.81
CA ASN A 97 -14.37 -21.86 2.45
C ASN A 97 -14.20 -23.03 3.41
N GLU A 98 -13.02 -23.18 4.05
CA GLU A 98 -12.74 -24.36 4.88
C GLU A 98 -12.70 -24.07 6.38
N SER A 99 -12.65 -22.80 6.81
CA SER A 99 -12.46 -22.45 8.22
C SER A 99 -13.52 -21.49 8.80
N LEU A 100 -14.52 -21.08 8.01
CA LEU A 100 -15.58 -20.16 8.44
C LEU A 100 -17.01 -20.73 8.32
N GLY A 101 -17.95 -20.09 9.02
CA GLY A 101 -19.37 -20.42 9.00
C GLY A 101 -19.66 -21.88 9.40
N PRO A 102 -20.32 -22.69 8.57
CA PRO A 102 -20.59 -24.10 8.89
C PRO A 102 -19.36 -24.98 9.04
N TYR A 103 -18.19 -24.47 8.63
CA TYR A 103 -16.90 -25.18 8.64
C TYR A 103 -15.99 -24.68 9.78
N MET A 104 -16.53 -23.93 10.74
CA MET A 104 -15.81 -23.60 11.97
C MET A 104 -15.63 -24.85 12.84
N ASP A 105 -14.38 -25.30 13.05
CA ASP A 105 -14.09 -26.47 13.89
C ASP A 105 -13.02 -26.19 14.98
N LEU A 106 -11.89 -26.89 14.96
CA LEU A 106 -10.90 -26.95 16.05
C LEU A 106 -10.18 -25.61 16.25
N ALA A 107 -9.70 -24.99 15.17
CA ALA A 107 -8.98 -23.72 15.21
C ALA A 107 -9.91 -22.58 15.67
N TRP A 108 -11.14 -22.57 15.15
CA TRP A 108 -12.15 -21.60 15.55
C TRP A 108 -12.53 -21.74 17.03
N GLN A 109 -12.79 -22.97 17.49
CA GLN A 109 -13.04 -23.25 18.91
C GLN A 109 -11.89 -22.75 19.78
N LYS A 110 -10.64 -22.96 19.34
CA LYS A 110 -9.48 -22.49 20.07
C LYS A 110 -9.46 -20.96 20.20
N GLY A 111 -9.74 -20.23 19.13
CA GLY A 111 -9.86 -18.76 19.19
C GLY A 111 -10.99 -18.29 20.12
N LEU A 112 -12.12 -19.00 20.17
CA LEU A 112 -13.20 -18.74 21.14
C LEU A 112 -12.75 -18.95 22.60
N GLU A 113 -11.93 -19.98 22.88
CA GLU A 113 -11.35 -20.17 24.22
C GLU A 113 -10.50 -18.97 24.64
N PHE A 114 -9.65 -18.44 23.74
CA PHE A 114 -8.89 -17.21 24.01
C PHE A 114 -9.80 -16.01 24.24
N LYS A 115 -10.92 -15.92 23.51
CA LYS A 115 -11.94 -14.88 23.73
C LYS A 115 -12.58 -14.94 25.10
N GLU A 116 -12.85 -16.14 25.60
CA GLU A 116 -13.42 -16.34 26.93
C GLU A 116 -12.39 -16.13 28.05
N GLN A 117 -11.11 -16.40 27.78
CA GLN A 117 -10.04 -16.33 28.76
C GLN A 117 -9.48 -14.92 28.95
N TYR A 118 -9.46 -14.10 27.90
CA TYR A 118 -8.81 -12.78 27.89
C TYR A 118 -9.78 -11.69 27.45
N ASP A 119 -10.02 -10.70 28.31
CA ASP A 119 -10.99 -9.63 28.05
C ASP A 119 -10.46 -8.58 27.04
N SER A 120 -9.18 -8.21 27.15
CA SER A 120 -8.54 -7.21 26.26
C SER A 120 -8.33 -7.77 24.86
N VAL A 121 -8.54 -6.94 23.84
CA VAL A 121 -8.26 -7.31 22.43
C VAL A 121 -6.76 -7.42 22.22
N GLU A 122 -5.97 -6.51 22.83
CA GLU A 122 -4.50 -6.56 22.77
C GLU A 122 -3.96 -7.84 23.41
N GLU A 123 -4.43 -8.18 24.61
CA GLU A 123 -3.97 -9.40 25.31
C GLU A 123 -4.39 -10.67 24.56
N ARG A 124 -5.60 -10.70 23.96
CA ARG A 124 -5.99 -11.80 23.06
C ARG A 124 -5.03 -11.91 21.88
N ALA A 125 -4.67 -10.78 21.27
CA ALA A 125 -3.82 -10.74 20.10
C ALA A 125 -2.43 -11.34 20.40
N GLU A 126 -1.81 -10.90 21.50
CA GLU A 126 -0.51 -11.40 21.97
C GLU A 126 -0.54 -12.89 22.31
N ARG A 127 -1.56 -13.33 23.05
CA ARG A 127 -1.66 -14.72 23.54
C ARG A 127 -1.88 -15.75 22.44
N ILE A 128 -2.59 -15.35 21.39
CA ILE A 128 -2.80 -16.18 20.21
C ILE A 128 -1.50 -16.27 19.40
N LEU A 129 -0.76 -15.16 19.23
CA LEU A 129 0.55 -15.18 18.56
C LEU A 129 1.54 -16.09 19.31
N GLU A 130 1.67 -15.90 20.63
CA GLU A 130 2.51 -16.74 21.50
C GLU A 130 2.14 -18.23 21.38
N TYR A 131 0.84 -18.53 21.26
CA TYR A 131 0.35 -19.90 21.11
C TYR A 131 0.80 -20.50 19.78
N VAL A 132 0.62 -19.81 18.65
CA VAL A 132 1.03 -20.32 17.34
C VAL A 132 2.56 -20.51 17.31
N GLN A 133 3.34 -19.52 17.74
CA GLN A 133 4.82 -19.61 17.82
C GLN A 133 5.31 -20.77 18.71
N SER A 134 4.54 -21.15 19.73
CA SER A 134 4.92 -22.24 20.65
C SER A 134 4.57 -23.64 20.15
N TYR A 135 3.56 -23.75 19.29
CA TYR A 135 2.96 -25.04 18.92
C TYR A 135 3.05 -25.36 17.42
N VAL A 136 3.51 -24.41 16.59
CA VAL A 136 3.85 -24.64 15.19
C VAL A 136 5.34 -24.39 15.01
N GLU A 137 6.06 -25.43 14.55
CA GLU A 137 7.49 -25.35 14.27
C GLU A 137 7.71 -25.16 12.76
N TYR A 138 8.46 -24.12 12.40
CA TYR A 138 8.71 -23.77 11.01
C TYR A 138 9.42 -24.91 10.27
N LYS A 139 8.82 -25.37 9.18
CA LYS A 139 9.37 -26.40 8.32
C LYS A 139 8.85 -26.29 6.90
N TYR A 140 9.76 -26.26 5.93
CA TYR A 140 9.41 -26.30 4.51
C TYR A 140 8.56 -27.54 4.18
N ASP A 141 7.60 -27.37 3.28
CA ASP A 141 6.65 -28.43 2.95
C ASP A 141 7.27 -29.68 2.33
N ASP A 142 8.32 -29.53 1.54
CA ASP A 142 9.03 -30.68 0.97
C ASP A 142 9.74 -31.54 2.05
N GLU A 143 9.92 -30.98 3.25
CA GLU A 143 10.48 -31.63 4.44
C GLU A 143 9.41 -31.95 5.52
N ASN A 144 8.15 -31.58 5.30
CA ASN A 144 7.08 -31.71 6.28
C ASN A 144 6.46 -33.13 6.27
N PRO A 145 6.71 -33.95 7.31
CA PRO A 145 6.23 -35.33 7.35
C PRO A 145 4.74 -35.45 7.73
N GLN A 146 4.11 -34.35 8.16
CA GLN A 146 2.69 -34.32 8.54
C GLN A 146 1.77 -34.08 7.35
N LEU A 147 2.32 -33.73 6.18
CA LEU A 147 1.52 -33.49 4.99
C LEU A 147 0.92 -34.79 4.43
N PRO A 148 -0.31 -34.74 3.89
CA PRO A 148 -0.95 -35.89 3.27
C PRO A 148 -0.31 -36.27 1.92
N VAL A 149 0.48 -35.37 1.34
CA VAL A 149 1.22 -35.54 0.08
C VAL A 149 2.71 -35.26 0.29
N SER A 150 3.56 -35.73 -0.63
CA SER A 150 5.01 -35.53 -0.54
C SER A 150 5.59 -35.16 -1.89
N GLY A 151 6.70 -34.39 -1.88
CA GLY A 151 7.43 -34.02 -3.09
C GLY A 151 6.96 -32.74 -3.79
N TYR A 152 6.19 -31.90 -3.09
CA TYR A 152 5.83 -30.56 -3.53
C TYR A 152 6.61 -29.54 -2.70
N SER A 153 7.03 -28.45 -3.33
CA SER A 153 7.77 -27.37 -2.66
C SER A 153 6.88 -26.44 -1.84
N GLU A 154 5.56 -26.60 -1.96
CA GLU A 154 4.53 -25.73 -1.43
C GLU A 154 3.26 -26.56 -1.21
N PHE A 155 2.60 -26.40 -0.07
CA PHE A 155 1.35 -27.04 0.31
C PHE A 155 0.67 -26.32 1.49
N ALA A 156 -0.29 -25.45 1.19
CA ALA A 156 -1.09 -24.80 2.21
C ALA A 156 -2.02 -25.80 2.95
N ARG A 157 -1.93 -25.82 4.27
CA ARG A 157 -2.86 -26.52 5.18
C ARG A 157 -3.98 -25.57 5.60
N ASN A 158 -5.18 -26.12 5.80
CA ASN A 158 -6.24 -25.33 6.44
C ASN A 158 -5.99 -25.26 7.95
N ALA A 159 -6.65 -24.29 8.61
CA ALA A 159 -6.42 -24.02 10.02
C ALA A 159 -6.70 -25.24 10.91
N ASP A 160 -7.70 -26.04 10.57
CA ASP A 160 -8.09 -27.21 11.36
C ASP A 160 -7.16 -28.41 11.19
N GLU A 161 -6.54 -28.58 10.03
CA GLU A 161 -5.46 -29.56 9.80
C GLU A 161 -4.27 -29.25 10.69
N THR A 162 -3.83 -27.99 10.73
CA THR A 162 -2.71 -27.54 11.58
C THR A 162 -3.08 -27.69 13.06
N MET A 163 -4.26 -27.24 13.47
CA MET A 163 -4.74 -27.40 14.85
C MET A 163 -4.88 -28.87 15.26
N ARG A 164 -5.29 -29.76 14.37
CA ARG A 164 -5.38 -31.20 14.66
C ARG A 164 -4.01 -31.79 14.98
N SER A 165 -2.96 -31.44 14.23
CA SER A 165 -1.60 -31.87 14.56
C SER A 165 -1.15 -31.37 15.93
N ILE A 166 -1.47 -30.12 16.29
CA ILE A 166 -1.19 -29.60 17.64
C ILE A 166 -1.89 -30.44 18.72
N LEU A 167 -3.17 -30.77 18.52
CA LEU A 167 -3.97 -31.50 19.51
C LEU A 167 -3.60 -32.99 19.62
N GLU A 168 -3.28 -33.64 18.50
CA GLU A 168 -3.00 -35.07 18.44
C GLU A 168 -1.52 -35.41 18.69
N GLU A 169 -0.60 -34.60 18.17
CA GLU A 169 0.84 -34.84 18.21
C GLU A 169 1.57 -33.93 19.20
N GLY A 170 0.92 -32.86 19.66
CA GLY A 170 1.48 -31.87 20.58
C GLY A 170 2.28 -30.76 19.89
N ILE A 171 2.49 -30.87 18.58
CA ILE A 171 3.20 -29.91 17.73
C ILE A 171 2.70 -30.05 16.29
N ALA A 172 2.62 -28.95 15.55
CA ALA A 172 2.44 -28.95 14.10
C ALA A 172 3.72 -28.49 13.39
N TYR A 173 3.95 -28.99 12.19
CA TYR A 173 4.95 -28.47 11.26
C TYR A 173 4.23 -27.76 10.10
N GLY A 174 4.79 -26.63 9.71
CA GLY A 174 4.33 -25.84 8.57
C GLY A 174 5.26 -24.66 8.35
N ASP A 175 5.18 -24.00 7.22
CA ASP A 175 5.90 -22.78 6.90
C ASP A 175 4.95 -21.57 6.90
N CYS A 176 5.18 -20.55 6.07
CA CYS A 176 4.65 -19.21 6.33
C CYS A 176 3.12 -19.13 6.22
N GLU A 177 2.54 -19.72 5.18
CA GLU A 177 1.11 -19.71 4.91
C GLU A 177 0.33 -20.56 5.93
N ASP A 178 0.89 -21.68 6.37
CA ASP A 178 0.30 -22.53 7.41
C ASP A 178 0.15 -21.78 8.74
N HIS A 179 1.19 -21.02 9.12
CA HIS A 179 1.14 -20.16 10.29
C HIS A 179 0.09 -19.06 10.10
N ALA A 180 0.12 -18.37 8.96
CA ALA A 180 -0.78 -17.24 8.68
C ALA A 180 -2.27 -17.67 8.66
N ILE A 181 -2.59 -18.80 8.02
CA ILE A 181 -3.95 -19.35 7.92
C ILE A 181 -4.50 -19.72 9.30
N LEU A 182 -3.72 -20.42 10.12
CA LEU A 182 -4.12 -20.77 11.48
C LEU A 182 -4.31 -19.51 12.33
N LEU A 183 -3.35 -18.59 12.28
CA LEU A 183 -3.34 -17.37 13.08
C LEU A 183 -4.52 -16.45 12.75
N ALA A 184 -4.78 -16.21 11.46
CA ALA A 184 -5.91 -15.41 11.01
C ALA A 184 -7.26 -15.99 11.45
N THR A 185 -7.43 -17.32 11.33
CA THR A 185 -8.65 -18.03 11.76
C THR A 185 -8.89 -17.87 13.27
N MET A 186 -7.85 -18.04 14.08
CA MET A 186 -7.95 -17.87 15.53
C MET A 186 -8.26 -16.43 15.94
N TYR A 187 -7.68 -15.42 15.26
CA TYR A 187 -7.98 -14.01 15.50
C TYR A 187 -9.43 -13.66 15.20
N MET A 188 -9.94 -14.08 14.04
CA MET A 188 -11.36 -13.89 13.70
C MET A 188 -12.29 -14.46 14.77
N ALA A 189 -12.07 -15.72 15.14
CA ALA A 189 -12.85 -16.39 16.19
C ALA A 189 -12.75 -15.64 17.54
N ALA A 190 -11.56 -15.15 17.87
CA ALA A 190 -11.31 -14.38 19.07
C ALA A 190 -11.93 -12.98 19.07
N GLY A 191 -12.52 -12.54 17.95
CA GLY A 191 -13.07 -11.19 17.81
C GLY A 191 -11.99 -10.12 17.59
N VAL A 192 -10.83 -10.50 17.09
CA VAL A 192 -9.73 -9.61 16.70
C VAL A 192 -9.81 -9.42 15.20
N ARG A 193 -9.96 -8.17 14.75
CA ARG A 193 -9.95 -7.83 13.32
C ARG A 193 -8.53 -7.99 12.79
N CYS A 194 -8.38 -8.73 11.70
CA CYS A 194 -7.10 -9.04 11.12
C CYS A 194 -7.11 -8.93 9.60
N ALA A 195 -5.93 -8.90 9.00
CA ALA A 195 -5.76 -9.04 7.57
C ALA A 195 -4.68 -10.11 7.35
N ILE A 196 -4.97 -11.11 6.54
CA ILE A 196 -3.91 -11.99 6.06
C ILE A 196 -3.14 -11.28 4.96
N VAL A 197 -1.84 -11.45 4.93
CA VAL A 197 -0.92 -10.77 4.03
C VAL A 197 -0.07 -11.81 3.32
N ALA A 198 0.05 -11.70 2.00
CA ALA A 198 1.06 -12.39 1.22
C ALA A 198 2.02 -11.36 0.61
N MET A 199 3.31 -11.66 0.67
CA MET A 199 4.40 -10.81 0.21
C MET A 199 5.29 -11.60 -0.72
N ALA A 200 5.85 -10.95 -1.73
CA ALA A 200 6.86 -11.56 -2.59
C ALA A 200 7.94 -10.56 -2.97
N ASP A 201 9.19 -10.95 -2.77
CA ASP A 201 10.34 -10.24 -3.31
C ASP A 201 10.96 -11.11 -4.42
N PRO A 202 11.16 -10.59 -5.65
CA PRO A 202 11.75 -11.35 -6.76
C PRO A 202 13.14 -11.95 -6.48
N TYR A 203 13.84 -11.46 -5.47
CA TYR A 203 15.19 -11.85 -5.08
C TYR A 203 15.23 -12.62 -3.76
N MET A 204 14.28 -12.40 -2.85
CA MET A 204 14.27 -13.00 -1.51
C MET A 204 13.17 -14.05 -1.28
N GLY A 205 12.21 -14.18 -2.20
CA GLY A 205 11.14 -15.19 -2.13
C GLY A 205 9.83 -14.67 -1.55
N GLY A 206 8.83 -15.55 -1.52
CA GLY A 206 7.52 -15.29 -0.95
C GLY A 206 7.49 -15.44 0.57
N HIS A 207 6.56 -14.75 1.21
CA HIS A 207 6.26 -14.87 2.64
C HIS A 207 4.78 -14.60 2.89
N ALA A 208 4.20 -15.20 3.93
CA ALA A 208 2.82 -14.97 4.35
C ALA A 208 2.75 -14.74 5.86
N THR A 209 1.90 -13.80 6.27
CA THR A 209 1.78 -13.37 7.67
C THR A 209 0.43 -12.71 7.94
N VAL A 210 0.21 -12.17 9.14
CA VAL A 210 -1.07 -11.54 9.52
C VAL A 210 -0.84 -10.16 10.13
N LEU A 211 -1.64 -9.18 9.74
CA LEU A 211 -1.79 -7.90 10.42
C LEU A 211 -3.01 -7.95 11.34
N VAL A 212 -2.94 -7.32 12.52
CA VAL A 212 -4.09 -7.14 13.44
C VAL A 212 -4.35 -5.67 13.67
N TYR A 213 -5.63 -5.27 13.71
CA TYR A 213 -6.00 -3.87 13.85
C TYR A 213 -6.06 -3.44 15.33
N LEU A 214 -5.05 -2.69 15.78
CA LEU A 214 -4.88 -2.21 17.15
C LEU A 214 -4.37 -0.74 17.17
N PRO A 215 -5.19 0.27 16.84
CA PRO A 215 -4.80 1.68 16.65
C PRO A 215 -4.30 2.43 17.91
N GLY A 216 -4.08 1.73 19.02
CA GLY A 216 -3.51 2.27 20.26
C GLY A 216 -2.57 1.31 20.97
N TYR A 217 -2.09 0.28 20.27
CA TYR A 217 -1.24 -0.76 20.86
C TYR A 217 0.06 -0.15 21.39
N ASN A 218 0.36 -0.38 22.67
CA ASN A 218 1.59 0.11 23.28
C ASN A 218 2.10 -0.89 24.34
N PRO A 219 2.86 -1.89 23.90
CA PRO A 219 3.39 -2.94 24.78
C PRO A 219 4.67 -2.53 25.52
N GLY A 220 5.15 -1.28 25.34
CA GLY A 220 6.36 -0.77 25.98
C GLY A 220 7.67 -1.09 25.23
N TYR A 221 7.57 -1.56 23.99
CA TYR A 221 8.66 -1.68 23.02
C TYR A 221 8.26 -1.01 21.69
N PRO A 222 9.22 -0.73 20.78
CA PRO A 222 8.90 -0.12 19.49
C PRO A 222 7.95 -1.00 18.66
N VAL A 223 6.86 -0.41 18.18
CA VAL A 223 5.87 -1.08 17.33
C VAL A 223 5.82 -0.35 15.99
N HIS A 224 5.84 -1.10 14.89
CA HIS A 224 5.59 -0.58 13.56
C HIS A 224 4.09 -0.66 13.22
N PHE A 225 3.53 0.44 12.73
CA PHE A 225 2.11 0.56 12.38
C PHE A 225 1.92 0.72 10.89
N PHE A 226 1.00 -0.07 10.33
CA PHE A 226 0.60 -0.03 8.93
C PHE A 226 -0.74 0.71 8.76
N THR A 227 -0.94 1.20 7.54
CA THR A 227 -2.21 1.76 7.07
C THR A 227 -2.73 0.88 5.95
N LEU A 228 -3.89 0.24 6.15
CA LEU A 228 -4.59 -0.54 5.12
C LEU A 228 -5.90 0.16 4.80
N ASP A 229 -6.24 0.33 3.53
CA ASP A 229 -7.46 1.02 3.06
C ASP A 229 -7.69 2.39 3.72
N GLY A 230 -6.61 3.14 3.99
CA GLY A 230 -6.66 4.43 4.68
C GLY A 230 -6.89 4.34 6.20
N GLU A 231 -7.02 3.15 6.77
CA GLU A 231 -7.15 2.92 8.21
C GLU A 231 -5.78 2.68 8.85
N TRP A 232 -5.33 3.65 9.66
CA TRP A 232 -4.08 3.55 10.41
C TRP A 232 -4.28 2.74 11.70
N GLY A 233 -3.32 1.88 12.04
CA GLY A 233 -3.31 1.15 13.31
C GLY A 233 -3.13 -0.36 13.22
N TRP A 234 -2.73 -0.87 12.06
CA TRP A 234 -2.47 -2.30 11.87
C TRP A 234 -1.07 -2.65 12.36
N VAL A 235 -0.90 -3.76 13.07
CA VAL A 235 0.39 -4.23 13.57
C VAL A 235 0.63 -5.67 13.15
N MET A 236 1.87 -6.02 12.84
CA MET A 236 2.20 -7.34 12.30
C MET A 236 2.33 -8.41 13.36
N ALA A 237 1.71 -9.55 13.12
CA ALA A 237 1.77 -10.76 13.94
C ALA A 237 2.59 -11.82 13.19
N GLU A 238 3.91 -11.73 13.32
CA GLU A 238 4.85 -12.64 12.65
C GLU A 238 5.06 -13.92 13.47
N ALA A 239 4.50 -15.03 13.00
CA ALA A 239 4.47 -16.29 13.74
C ALA A 239 5.58 -17.28 13.33
N THR A 240 6.29 -17.07 12.22
CA THR A 240 7.37 -17.99 11.77
C THR A 240 8.66 -17.86 12.58
N GLY A 241 8.78 -16.79 13.37
CA GLY A 241 9.90 -16.55 14.29
C GLY A 241 9.43 -16.15 15.69
N ASP A 242 10.37 -16.05 16.62
CA ASP A 242 10.15 -15.61 18.01
C ASP A 242 10.17 -14.07 18.11
N ILE A 243 9.25 -13.43 17.37
CA ILE A 243 9.15 -11.97 17.24
C ILE A 243 7.89 -11.49 17.98
N PRO A 244 7.99 -10.51 18.90
CA PRO A 244 6.83 -9.93 19.57
C PRO A 244 5.87 -9.23 18.60
N LEU A 245 4.58 -9.18 18.96
CA LEU A 245 3.53 -8.53 18.18
C LEU A 245 3.91 -7.08 17.82
N GLY A 246 3.88 -6.73 16.54
CA GLY A 246 4.16 -5.39 16.04
C GLY A 246 5.63 -4.98 16.07
N TYR A 247 6.53 -5.78 16.63
CA TYR A 247 7.97 -5.54 16.55
C TYR A 247 8.52 -6.07 15.22
N MET A 248 9.40 -5.31 14.58
CA MET A 248 10.06 -5.71 13.34
C MET A 248 11.56 -5.40 13.42
N PRO A 249 12.43 -6.41 13.22
CA PRO A 249 13.84 -6.19 12.93
C PRO A 249 14.04 -5.32 11.68
N GLU A 250 15.14 -4.58 11.62
CA GLU A 250 15.42 -3.61 10.55
C GLU A 250 15.53 -4.26 9.16
N ASP A 251 16.12 -5.46 9.09
CA ASP A 251 16.20 -6.26 7.87
C ASP A 251 14.84 -6.77 7.40
N TYR A 252 13.97 -7.17 8.34
CA TYR A 252 12.61 -7.59 8.00
C TYR A 252 11.74 -6.42 7.57
N LEU A 253 11.86 -5.26 8.25
CA LEU A 253 11.16 -4.05 7.85
C LEU A 253 11.54 -3.62 6.43
N MET A 254 12.83 -3.64 6.10
CA MET A 254 13.30 -3.32 4.75
C MET A 254 12.74 -4.28 3.68
N TYR A 255 12.63 -5.58 3.99
CA TYR A 255 11.97 -6.55 3.09
C TYR A 255 10.48 -6.20 2.87
N VAL A 256 9.76 -5.89 3.94
CA VAL A 256 8.34 -5.54 3.87
C VAL A 256 8.14 -4.24 3.08
N GLU A 257 8.95 -3.21 3.34
CA GLU A 257 8.91 -1.93 2.61
C GLU A 257 9.20 -2.13 1.12
N ASN A 258 10.16 -2.99 0.77
CA ASN A 258 10.40 -3.35 -0.63
C ASN A 258 9.19 -4.02 -1.26
N CYS A 259 8.57 -5.00 -0.59
CA CYS A 259 7.36 -5.64 -1.08
C CYS A 259 6.22 -4.65 -1.31
N MET A 260 6.05 -3.66 -0.41
CA MET A 260 5.07 -2.59 -0.57
C MET A 260 5.39 -1.68 -1.77
N ASN A 261 6.65 -1.27 -1.91
CA ASN A 261 7.11 -0.39 -2.99
C ASN A 261 6.98 -1.04 -4.38
N TYR A 262 7.24 -2.35 -4.47
CA TYR A 262 7.10 -3.10 -5.72
C TYR A 262 5.67 -3.61 -5.99
N GLY A 263 4.70 -3.28 -5.13
CA GLY A 263 3.31 -3.71 -5.30
C GLY A 263 3.08 -5.21 -5.07
N PHE A 264 4.01 -5.88 -4.39
CA PHE A 264 3.93 -7.29 -4.02
C PHE A 264 3.48 -7.51 -2.58
N PHE A 265 3.00 -6.48 -1.89
CA PHE A 265 2.33 -6.58 -0.60
C PHE A 265 0.82 -6.68 -0.82
N VAL A 266 0.27 -7.89 -0.77
CA VAL A 266 -1.16 -8.15 -1.02
C VAL A 266 -1.83 -8.59 0.26
N TYR A 267 -3.06 -8.13 0.51
CA TYR A 267 -3.76 -8.44 1.75
C TYR A 267 -5.26 -8.65 1.53
N TYR A 268 -5.89 -9.32 2.48
CA TYR A 268 -7.34 -9.42 2.58
C TYR A 268 -7.79 -9.19 4.01
N ILE A 269 -8.65 -8.19 4.22
CA ILE A 269 -9.18 -7.85 5.54
C ILE A 269 -10.27 -8.86 5.92
N LEU A 270 -10.06 -9.51 7.06
CA LEU A 270 -10.94 -10.48 7.67
C LEU A 270 -11.67 -9.83 8.84
N GLU A 271 -12.98 -9.63 8.66
CA GLU A 271 -13.82 -8.99 9.66
C GLU A 271 -14.42 -10.03 10.62
N PRO A 272 -14.36 -9.85 11.95
CA PRO A 272 -14.85 -10.85 12.91
C PRO A 272 -16.35 -11.18 12.83
N ASN A 273 -17.13 -10.40 12.09
CA ASN A 273 -18.55 -10.63 11.81
C ASN A 273 -18.79 -11.34 10.46
N GLN A 274 -17.77 -11.57 9.63
CA GLN A 274 -17.84 -12.46 8.46
C GLN A 274 -18.05 -13.91 8.93
N THR A 275 -19.31 -14.28 9.12
CA THR A 275 -19.72 -15.58 9.69
C THR A 275 -20.75 -16.33 8.84
N THR A 276 -21.15 -15.77 7.69
CA THR A 276 -22.28 -16.29 6.91
C THR A 276 -21.85 -16.78 5.54
N LEU A 277 -21.21 -17.96 5.51
CA LEU A 277 -21.39 -18.84 4.35
C LEU A 277 -22.69 -19.64 4.53
N THR A 278 -23.53 -19.71 3.49
CA THR A 278 -24.72 -20.56 3.48
C THR A 278 -24.29 -22.02 3.32
N PRO A 279 -24.54 -22.91 4.30
CA PRO A 279 -24.10 -24.29 4.24
C PRO A 279 -24.66 -25.02 3.02
N GLY A 280 -23.79 -25.63 2.22
CA GLY A 280 -24.18 -26.41 1.03
C GLY A 280 -24.32 -25.61 -0.27
N ALA A 281 -23.90 -24.33 -0.30
CA ALA A 281 -23.82 -23.58 -1.54
C ALA A 281 -22.70 -24.10 -2.46
N LYS A 282 -22.96 -24.14 -3.78
CA LYS A 282 -22.01 -24.64 -4.79
C LYS A 282 -21.24 -23.49 -5.44
N TYR A 283 -19.97 -23.68 -5.74
CA TYR A 283 -19.19 -22.68 -6.49
C TYR A 283 -19.49 -22.77 -7.98
N ILE A 284 -19.70 -21.62 -8.61
CA ILE A 284 -19.97 -21.49 -10.04
C ILE A 284 -19.08 -20.41 -10.65
N THR A 285 -18.68 -20.64 -11.90
CA THR A 285 -17.83 -19.73 -12.67
C THR A 285 -18.69 -18.84 -13.57
N VAL A 286 -18.29 -17.58 -13.72
CA VAL A 286 -18.88 -16.67 -14.71
C VAL A 286 -18.68 -17.25 -16.12
N GLY A 287 -19.73 -17.23 -16.94
CA GLY A 287 -19.75 -17.74 -18.32
C GLY A 287 -20.18 -19.21 -18.45
N GLU A 288 -20.12 -20.00 -17.38
CA GLU A 288 -20.53 -21.40 -17.39
C GLU A 288 -22.03 -21.59 -17.11
N THR A 289 -22.60 -22.70 -17.57
CA THR A 289 -24.01 -23.06 -17.35
C THR A 289 -24.12 -24.23 -16.38
N TYR A 290 -24.93 -24.05 -15.34
CA TYR A 290 -25.16 -25.02 -14.29
C TYR A 290 -26.60 -25.50 -14.34
N SER A 291 -26.87 -26.74 -13.94
CA SER A 291 -28.23 -27.29 -13.85
C SER A 291 -28.53 -27.75 -12.43
N GLY A 292 -29.75 -27.50 -11.96
CA GLY A 292 -30.16 -27.79 -10.59
C GLY A 292 -31.62 -28.22 -10.47
N THR A 293 -31.98 -28.73 -9.29
CA THR A 293 -33.35 -29.16 -8.99
C THR A 293 -33.68 -28.82 -7.54
N VAL A 294 -34.77 -28.09 -7.33
CA VAL A 294 -35.21 -27.67 -6.00
C VAL A 294 -36.59 -28.26 -5.71
N GLY A 295 -36.76 -28.90 -4.56
CA GLY A 295 -38.08 -29.37 -4.11
C GLY A 295 -38.99 -28.20 -3.67
N GLU A 296 -40.30 -28.42 -3.66
CA GLU A 296 -41.30 -27.45 -3.21
C GLU A 296 -40.94 -26.83 -1.84
N GLY A 297 -40.78 -25.49 -1.81
CA GLY A 297 -40.43 -24.71 -0.63
C GLY A 297 -38.95 -24.79 -0.22
N GLY A 298 -38.11 -25.45 -1.02
CA GLY A 298 -36.65 -25.50 -0.84
C GLY A 298 -35.93 -24.38 -1.57
N ASN A 299 -34.61 -24.32 -1.37
CA ASN A 299 -33.71 -23.47 -2.15
C ASN A 299 -32.44 -24.23 -2.53
N GLU A 300 -31.72 -23.71 -3.51
CA GLU A 300 -30.36 -24.10 -3.85
C GLU A 300 -29.52 -22.82 -3.93
N SER A 301 -28.30 -22.87 -3.39
CA SER A 301 -27.44 -21.69 -3.24
C SER A 301 -26.15 -21.88 -4.02
N PHE A 302 -25.64 -20.80 -4.60
CA PHE A 302 -24.44 -20.80 -5.42
C PHE A 302 -23.56 -19.60 -5.08
N TYR A 303 -22.25 -19.81 -4.98
CA TYR A 303 -21.26 -18.75 -4.86
C TYR A 303 -20.63 -18.46 -6.22
N VAL A 304 -20.64 -17.19 -6.61
CA VAL A 304 -19.99 -16.70 -7.83
C VAL A 304 -19.05 -15.55 -7.48
N PHE A 305 -17.78 -15.67 -7.91
CA PHE A 305 -16.80 -14.60 -7.70
C PHE A 305 -17.04 -13.47 -8.70
N LEU A 306 -17.30 -12.27 -8.21
CA LEU A 306 -17.53 -11.08 -9.00
C LEU A 306 -16.52 -10.00 -8.59
N ARG A 307 -16.16 -9.16 -9.55
CA ARG A 307 -15.19 -8.07 -9.41
C ARG A 307 -15.89 -6.72 -9.32
N GLU A 308 -15.49 -5.90 -8.36
CA GLU A 308 -16.00 -4.55 -8.15
C GLU A 308 -15.97 -3.73 -9.45
N GLY A 309 -16.99 -2.90 -9.64
CA GLY A 309 -17.12 -2.03 -10.80
C GLY A 309 -17.54 -2.73 -12.09
N ARG A 310 -17.52 -4.07 -12.17
CA ARG A 310 -18.02 -4.82 -13.33
C ARG A 310 -19.51 -5.10 -13.23
N SER A 311 -20.18 -5.15 -14.38
CA SER A 311 -21.61 -5.45 -14.49
C SER A 311 -21.84 -6.91 -14.82
N TYR A 312 -22.77 -7.54 -14.11
CA TYR A 312 -23.10 -8.95 -14.27
C TYR A 312 -24.60 -9.13 -14.42
N ARG A 313 -24.97 -10.16 -15.17
CA ARG A 313 -26.32 -10.65 -15.31
C ARG A 313 -26.39 -12.09 -14.88
N VAL A 314 -27.34 -12.36 -14.00
CA VAL A 314 -27.65 -13.69 -13.51
C VAL A 314 -28.97 -14.12 -14.13
N VAL A 315 -28.96 -15.24 -14.83
CA VAL A 315 -30.12 -15.79 -15.54
C VAL A 315 -30.42 -17.18 -15.00
N VAL A 316 -31.66 -17.39 -14.54
CA VAL A 316 -32.21 -18.71 -14.21
C VAL A 316 -33.29 -19.05 -15.23
N THR A 317 -33.01 -20.04 -16.07
CA THR A 317 -33.94 -20.55 -17.07
C THR A 317 -34.65 -21.80 -16.54
N PRO A 318 -35.98 -21.79 -16.31
CA PRO A 318 -36.69 -22.98 -15.88
C PRO A 318 -36.77 -24.02 -16.99
N VAL A 319 -36.50 -25.27 -16.63
CA VAL A 319 -36.82 -26.48 -17.40
C VAL A 319 -38.20 -27.00 -17.01
N GLU A 320 -38.51 -27.03 -15.71
CA GLU A 320 -39.81 -27.35 -15.13
C GLU A 320 -40.05 -26.49 -13.87
N GLY A 321 -41.29 -26.08 -13.61
CA GLY A 321 -41.64 -25.25 -12.45
C GLY A 321 -41.45 -23.73 -12.68
N ASP A 322 -41.44 -22.97 -11.59
CA ASP A 322 -41.31 -21.50 -11.56
C ASP A 322 -40.31 -21.11 -10.45
N PRO A 323 -39.04 -20.85 -10.79
CA PRO A 323 -38.00 -20.51 -9.82
C PRO A 323 -38.09 -19.03 -9.44
N ASP A 324 -37.72 -18.68 -8.21
CA ASP A 324 -37.41 -17.29 -7.84
C ASP A 324 -35.88 -17.14 -7.69
N LEU A 325 -35.35 -15.95 -7.98
CA LEU A 325 -33.92 -15.63 -7.96
C LEU A 325 -33.61 -14.49 -6.97
N TYR A 326 -32.60 -14.71 -6.13
CA TYR A 326 -32.05 -13.68 -5.22
C TYR A 326 -30.53 -13.65 -5.31
N VAL A 327 -29.94 -12.46 -5.26
CA VAL A 327 -28.48 -12.27 -5.26
C VAL A 327 -28.09 -11.40 -4.07
N TYR A 328 -27.13 -11.86 -3.28
CA TYR A 328 -26.59 -11.15 -2.12
C TYR A 328 -25.10 -10.84 -2.31
N ASP A 329 -24.67 -9.72 -1.73
CA ASP A 329 -23.27 -9.27 -1.71
C ASP A 329 -22.43 -10.16 -0.76
N PRO A 330 -21.09 -10.04 -0.77
CA PRO A 330 -20.20 -10.77 0.13
C PRO A 330 -20.46 -10.50 1.63
N GLN A 331 -21.11 -9.39 1.97
CA GLN A 331 -21.47 -9.00 3.34
C GLN A 331 -22.86 -9.53 3.77
N GLY A 332 -23.59 -10.20 2.86
CA GLY A 332 -24.89 -10.79 3.08
C GLY A 332 -26.09 -9.86 2.86
N SER A 333 -25.91 -8.68 2.28
CA SER A 333 -27.01 -7.79 1.90
C SER A 333 -27.60 -8.17 0.55
N LEU A 334 -28.91 -8.02 0.37
CA LEU A 334 -29.57 -8.31 -0.90
C LEU A 334 -29.22 -7.24 -1.94
N VAL A 335 -28.62 -7.65 -3.05
CA VAL A 335 -28.21 -6.79 -4.18
C VAL A 335 -29.36 -6.65 -5.18
N ASN A 336 -29.91 -7.78 -5.63
CA ASN A 336 -30.99 -7.80 -6.60
C ASN A 336 -31.81 -9.09 -6.50
N SER A 337 -33.05 -9.08 -7.01
CA SER A 337 -33.90 -10.27 -7.06
C SER A 337 -34.94 -10.20 -8.19
N SER A 338 -35.38 -11.38 -8.63
CA SER A 338 -36.45 -11.54 -9.59
C SER A 338 -37.38 -12.67 -9.14
N SER A 339 -38.69 -12.46 -9.32
CA SER A 339 -39.78 -13.38 -8.92
C SER A 339 -40.90 -13.32 -9.96
N THR A 340 -40.50 -13.35 -11.23
CA THR A 340 -41.37 -13.27 -12.39
C THR A 340 -41.67 -14.66 -12.93
N MET A 341 -42.90 -14.88 -13.40
CA MET A 341 -43.25 -16.17 -13.99
C MET A 341 -42.33 -16.51 -15.19
N GLY A 342 -41.57 -17.60 -15.08
CA GLY A 342 -40.70 -18.11 -16.14
C GLY A 342 -39.21 -17.84 -15.91
N VAL A 343 -38.54 -17.25 -16.91
CA VAL A 343 -37.09 -16.96 -16.83
C VAL A 343 -36.87 -15.84 -15.83
N GLU A 344 -36.01 -16.07 -14.85
CA GLU A 344 -35.58 -15.04 -13.92
C GLU A 344 -34.27 -14.42 -14.37
N GLU A 345 -34.21 -13.10 -14.38
CA GLU A 345 -33.05 -12.34 -14.84
C GLU A 345 -32.86 -11.12 -13.96
N VAL A 346 -31.65 -10.95 -13.43
CA VAL A 346 -31.22 -9.72 -12.76
C VAL A 346 -29.90 -9.25 -13.34
N GLU A 347 -29.73 -7.94 -13.44
CA GLU A 347 -28.49 -7.29 -13.84
C GLU A 347 -28.09 -6.28 -12.76
N PHE A 348 -26.81 -6.24 -12.41
CA PHE A 348 -26.26 -5.33 -11.39
C PHE A 348 -24.76 -5.10 -11.60
N GLN A 349 -24.26 -3.98 -11.10
CA GLN A 349 -22.82 -3.73 -10.97
C GLN A 349 -22.37 -4.22 -9.60
N ALA A 350 -21.28 -4.98 -9.55
CA ALA A 350 -20.70 -5.43 -8.28
C ALA A 350 -20.11 -4.23 -7.52
N ASP A 351 -20.53 -4.05 -6.28
CA ASP A 351 -20.13 -2.98 -5.37
C ASP A 351 -18.89 -3.32 -4.52
N SER A 352 -18.49 -4.58 -4.49
CA SER A 352 -17.22 -5.03 -3.90
C SER A 352 -16.71 -6.27 -4.61
N THR A 353 -15.39 -6.51 -4.55
CA THR A 353 -14.81 -7.74 -5.10
C THR A 353 -14.99 -8.88 -4.11
N GLY A 354 -15.53 -10.02 -4.55
CA GLY A 354 -15.72 -11.19 -3.71
C GLY A 354 -16.77 -12.17 -4.22
N TYR A 355 -17.10 -13.19 -3.41
CA TYR A 355 -18.16 -14.13 -3.74
C TYR A 355 -19.55 -13.59 -3.39
N TYR A 356 -20.38 -13.43 -4.41
CA TYR A 356 -21.80 -13.13 -4.28
C TYR A 356 -22.57 -14.44 -4.13
N LEU A 357 -23.60 -14.41 -3.29
CA LEU A 357 -24.48 -15.55 -3.05
C LEU A 357 -25.72 -15.46 -3.95
N VAL A 358 -25.85 -16.38 -4.89
CA VAL A 358 -27.02 -16.55 -5.76
C VAL A 358 -27.91 -17.64 -5.17
N VAL A 359 -29.16 -17.34 -4.88
CA VAL A 359 -30.14 -18.27 -4.31
C VAL A 359 -31.29 -18.47 -5.30
N VAL A 360 -31.54 -19.73 -5.65
CA VAL A 360 -32.68 -20.16 -6.46
C VAL A 360 -33.70 -20.83 -5.55
N LEU A 361 -34.92 -20.33 -5.50
CA LEU A 361 -36.00 -20.86 -4.65
C LEU A 361 -37.08 -21.53 -5.51
N GLY A 362 -37.61 -22.67 -5.05
CA GLY A 362 -38.68 -23.38 -5.76
C GLY A 362 -40.04 -23.25 -5.08
N ALA A 363 -41.03 -22.64 -5.75
CA ALA A 363 -42.39 -22.50 -5.24
C ALA A 363 -43.48 -22.71 -6.30
N PRO A 364 -43.62 -23.86 -7.01
CA PRO A 364 -43.46 -25.28 -6.60
C PRO A 364 -42.09 -25.89 -6.96
N SER A 365 -41.90 -27.22 -6.87
CA SER A 365 -40.62 -27.86 -7.27
C SER A 365 -40.15 -27.41 -8.66
N VAL A 366 -38.85 -27.10 -8.79
CA VAL A 366 -38.25 -26.58 -10.02
C VAL A 366 -37.07 -27.42 -10.51
N GLU A 367 -36.92 -27.50 -11.82
CA GLU A 367 -35.70 -27.91 -12.53
C GLU A 367 -35.25 -26.71 -13.36
N PHE A 368 -33.97 -26.32 -13.31
CA PHE A 368 -33.50 -25.07 -13.92
C PHE A 368 -32.08 -25.17 -14.48
N GLN A 369 -31.75 -24.21 -15.33
CA GLN A 369 -30.38 -23.87 -15.73
C GLN A 369 -30.01 -22.48 -15.20
N LEU A 370 -28.85 -22.35 -14.56
CA LEU A 370 -28.31 -21.10 -14.04
C LEU A 370 -27.09 -20.70 -14.86
N GLN A 371 -27.04 -19.43 -15.25
CA GLN A 371 -25.87 -18.82 -15.86
C GLN A 371 -25.62 -17.46 -15.23
N VAL A 372 -24.36 -17.19 -14.86
CA VAL A 372 -23.91 -15.83 -14.54
C VAL A 372 -23.04 -15.40 -15.70
N VAL A 373 -23.38 -14.28 -16.34
CA VAL A 373 -22.59 -13.70 -17.42
C VAL A 373 -22.16 -12.30 -17.02
N GLU A 374 -20.92 -11.95 -17.29
CA GLU A 374 -20.53 -10.55 -17.27
C GLU A 374 -21.29 -9.82 -18.38
N VAL A 375 -22.11 -8.84 -18.01
CA VAL A 375 -22.73 -7.94 -18.98
C VAL A 375 -21.71 -6.87 -19.26
N ARG A 376 -21.16 -6.93 -20.46
CA ARG A 376 -20.36 -5.83 -21.00
C ARG A 376 -21.28 -4.63 -21.24
N GLY A 377 -21.56 -3.85 -20.21
CA GLY A 377 -21.75 -2.41 -20.37
C GLY A 377 -20.37 -1.81 -20.59
N GLY A 378 -19.79 -2.02 -21.79
CA GLY A 378 -18.39 -1.70 -22.06
C GLY A 378 -17.76 -2.62 -23.11
N GLY A 379 -18.31 -2.65 -24.31
CA GLY A 379 -17.58 -3.12 -25.48
C GLY A 379 -16.33 -2.26 -25.67
N THR A 380 -15.16 -2.87 -25.43
CA THR A 380 -13.88 -2.48 -26.02
C THR A 380 -14.01 -2.58 -27.54
N ALA A 381 -13.93 -1.45 -28.24
CA ALA A 381 -13.55 -1.48 -29.65
C ALA A 381 -12.03 -1.29 -29.74
N GLU A 382 -11.35 -2.13 -30.52
CA GLU A 382 -9.94 -1.88 -30.86
C GLU A 382 -9.89 -0.66 -31.79
N GLY A 383 -9.34 0.46 -31.30
CA GLY A 383 -8.95 1.60 -32.12
C GLY A 383 -7.76 1.28 -33.01
N GLY A 384 -6.96 0.28 -32.62
CA GLY A 384 -5.82 -0.25 -33.36
C GLY A 384 -4.49 0.43 -33.03
N ARG A 385 -3.42 -0.01 -33.68
CA ARG A 385 -2.08 0.57 -33.51
C ARG A 385 -1.96 1.86 -34.30
N ILE A 386 -1.53 2.93 -33.63
CA ILE A 386 -1.31 4.26 -34.21
C ILE A 386 0.18 4.59 -34.22
N THR A 387 0.54 5.57 -35.03
CA THR A 387 1.93 6.01 -35.23
C THR A 387 2.07 7.47 -34.82
N VAL A 388 3.15 7.80 -34.11
CA VAL A 388 3.51 9.17 -33.74
C VAL A 388 3.58 10.05 -35.00
N GLY A 389 2.99 11.25 -34.92
CA GLY A 389 2.91 12.25 -35.98
C GLY A 389 1.69 12.12 -36.91
N GLU A 390 0.98 10.99 -36.92
CA GLU A 390 -0.18 10.74 -37.79
C GLU A 390 -1.52 11.01 -37.09
N SER A 391 -2.54 11.38 -37.88
CA SER A 391 -3.90 11.63 -37.39
C SER A 391 -4.86 10.50 -37.73
N TYR A 392 -5.67 10.09 -36.77
CA TYR A 392 -6.59 8.95 -36.86
C TYR A 392 -8.01 9.40 -36.54
N GLN A 393 -9.01 8.91 -37.29
CA GLN A 393 -10.42 9.19 -37.02
C GLN A 393 -11.05 8.02 -36.28
N GLY A 394 -11.82 8.31 -35.24
CA GLY A 394 -12.45 7.31 -34.37
C GLY A 394 -13.87 7.67 -33.95
N SER A 395 -14.54 6.70 -33.35
CA SER A 395 -15.86 6.87 -32.73
C SER A 395 -15.98 5.99 -31.50
N VAL A 396 -16.61 6.49 -30.46
CA VAL A 396 -16.87 5.77 -29.20
C VAL A 396 -18.36 5.92 -28.87
N GLU A 397 -19.01 4.84 -28.45
CA GLU A 397 -20.41 4.89 -28.02
C GLU A 397 -20.50 5.31 -26.54
N MET A 398 -21.65 5.85 -26.14
CA MET A 398 -21.88 6.28 -24.75
C MET A 398 -21.63 5.14 -23.74
N GLY A 399 -20.81 5.42 -22.74
CA GLY A 399 -20.40 4.49 -21.69
C GLY A 399 -19.44 3.41 -22.15
N GLN A 400 -18.74 3.59 -23.28
CA GLN A 400 -17.78 2.63 -23.84
C GLN A 400 -16.39 3.24 -23.94
N SER A 401 -15.39 2.37 -24.13
CA SER A 401 -13.99 2.75 -24.34
C SER A 401 -13.44 2.21 -25.66
N VAL A 402 -12.61 3.01 -26.32
CA VAL A 402 -11.82 2.60 -27.49
C VAL A 402 -10.34 2.72 -27.16
N TYR A 403 -9.59 1.66 -27.39
CA TYR A 403 -8.17 1.61 -27.04
C TYR A 403 -7.29 1.68 -28.27
N TYR A 404 -6.31 2.59 -28.25
CA TYR A 404 -5.25 2.68 -29.24
C TYR A 404 -3.92 2.31 -28.60
N VAL A 405 -3.02 1.75 -29.40
CA VAL A 405 -1.65 1.42 -28.96
C VAL A 405 -0.66 2.23 -29.77
N VAL A 406 0.29 2.89 -29.11
CA VAL A 406 1.36 3.66 -29.73
C VAL A 406 2.70 3.24 -29.15
N TYR A 407 3.71 3.04 -30.00
CA TYR A 407 5.06 2.77 -29.53
C TYR A 407 5.79 4.09 -29.29
N LEU A 408 6.33 4.27 -28.09
CA LEU A 408 7.06 5.47 -27.67
C LEU A 408 8.48 5.08 -27.23
N GLU A 409 9.42 6.00 -27.39
CA GLU A 409 10.82 5.83 -26.98
C GLU A 409 11.05 6.47 -25.61
N GLU A 410 11.78 5.78 -24.74
CA GLU A 410 12.13 6.22 -23.39
C GLU A 410 12.78 7.62 -23.39
N GLY A 411 12.34 8.47 -22.46
CA GLY A 411 12.78 9.86 -22.34
C GLY A 411 12.16 10.82 -23.35
N GLY A 412 11.39 10.33 -24.33
CA GLY A 412 10.62 11.19 -25.23
C GLY A 412 9.47 11.88 -24.52
N ILE A 413 9.27 13.18 -24.79
CA ILE A 413 8.07 13.92 -24.37
C ILE A 413 7.07 13.89 -25.51
N TYR A 414 5.82 13.56 -25.22
CA TYR A 414 4.76 13.42 -26.21
C TYR A 414 3.55 14.26 -25.84
N ARG A 415 2.90 14.84 -26.85
CA ARG A 415 1.61 15.51 -26.73
C ARG A 415 0.56 14.69 -27.45
N LEU A 416 -0.43 14.22 -26.72
CA LEU A 416 -1.66 13.68 -27.27
C LEU A 416 -2.68 14.81 -27.49
N THR A 417 -3.36 14.76 -28.62
CA THR A 417 -4.50 15.63 -28.90
C THR A 417 -5.66 14.79 -29.44
N LEU A 418 -6.78 14.82 -28.73
CA LEU A 418 -8.04 14.25 -29.18
C LEU A 418 -9.02 15.40 -29.44
N THR A 419 -9.47 15.55 -30.67
CA THR A 419 -10.40 16.60 -31.09
C THR A 419 -11.78 16.00 -31.34
N PRO A 420 -12.78 16.26 -30.47
CA PRO A 420 -14.13 15.80 -30.69
C PRO A 420 -14.76 16.49 -31.92
N THR A 421 -15.36 15.70 -32.81
CA THR A 421 -16.22 16.19 -33.90
C THR A 421 -17.71 16.10 -33.55
N SER A 422 -18.07 15.26 -32.58
CA SER A 422 -19.40 15.19 -31.94
C SER A 422 -19.29 14.51 -30.57
N GLY A 423 -20.25 14.76 -29.67
CA GLY A 423 -20.35 14.10 -28.37
C GLY A 423 -19.45 14.74 -27.31
N ASP A 424 -18.96 13.91 -26.40
CA ASP A 424 -18.13 14.21 -25.23
C ASP A 424 -17.19 13.02 -24.95
N PRO A 425 -16.06 12.90 -25.68
CA PRO A 425 -15.07 11.85 -25.46
C PRO A 425 -13.88 12.32 -24.60
N ASP A 426 -13.58 11.56 -23.56
CA ASP A 426 -12.46 11.80 -22.66
C ASP A 426 -11.28 10.88 -22.98
N VAL A 427 -10.09 11.20 -22.47
CA VAL A 427 -8.88 10.40 -22.71
C VAL A 427 -8.09 10.10 -21.44
N VAL A 428 -7.57 8.87 -21.38
CA VAL A 428 -6.59 8.41 -20.39
C VAL A 428 -5.43 7.73 -21.12
N ILE A 429 -4.21 8.01 -20.72
CA ILE A 429 -2.99 7.42 -21.26
C ILE A 429 -2.38 6.52 -20.20
N TYR A 430 -2.06 5.29 -20.57
CA TYR A 430 -1.42 4.29 -19.74
C TYR A 430 -0.02 3.99 -20.26
N ASN A 431 0.93 3.82 -19.34
CA ASN A 431 2.28 3.36 -19.67
C ASN A 431 2.31 1.88 -20.05
N VAL A 432 3.50 1.38 -20.36
CA VAL A 432 3.74 -0.03 -20.78
C VAL A 432 3.33 -1.05 -19.72
N TRP A 433 3.15 -0.62 -18.47
CA TRP A 433 2.75 -1.44 -17.32
C TRP A 433 1.25 -1.34 -17.01
N GLY A 434 0.49 -0.57 -17.80
CA GLY A 434 -0.95 -0.37 -17.59
C GLY A 434 -1.28 0.64 -16.49
N VAL A 435 -0.31 1.47 -16.07
CA VAL A 435 -0.52 2.53 -15.08
C VAL A 435 -0.95 3.81 -15.80
N PRO A 436 -2.04 4.49 -15.38
CA PRO A 436 -2.44 5.75 -15.97
C PRO A 436 -1.41 6.84 -15.63
N ILE A 437 -0.87 7.50 -16.66
CA ILE A 437 0.18 8.54 -16.52
C ILE A 437 -0.30 9.93 -16.92
N ALA A 438 -1.37 10.03 -17.71
CA ALA A 438 -1.97 11.31 -18.07
C ALA A 438 -3.45 11.16 -18.43
N THR A 439 -4.24 12.22 -18.22
CA THR A 439 -5.68 12.24 -18.50
C THR A 439 -6.14 13.63 -18.92
N SER A 440 -7.18 13.71 -19.73
CA SER A 440 -7.92 14.94 -20.03
C SER A 440 -9.42 14.61 -20.15
N MET A 441 -10.26 15.46 -19.54
CA MET A 441 -11.71 15.29 -19.38
C MET A 441 -12.46 16.62 -19.61
N GLU A 442 -12.18 17.28 -20.74
CA GLU A 442 -12.80 18.56 -21.07
C GLU A 442 -14.23 18.39 -21.58
N TYR A 443 -15.11 19.29 -21.18
CA TYR A 443 -16.53 19.13 -21.52
C TYR A 443 -16.83 19.40 -23.01
N GLY A 444 -17.48 18.43 -23.65
CA GLY A 444 -18.17 18.52 -24.94
C GLY A 444 -17.24 18.48 -26.15
N LEU A 445 -17.12 19.61 -26.85
CA LEU A 445 -16.33 19.71 -28.09
C LEU A 445 -14.97 20.40 -27.91
N THR A 446 -14.58 20.64 -26.66
CA THR A 446 -13.24 21.14 -26.34
C THR A 446 -12.24 20.01 -26.64
N PRO A 447 -11.10 20.28 -27.30
CA PRO A 447 -10.11 19.23 -27.51
C PRO A 447 -9.47 18.77 -26.21
N GLU A 448 -9.32 17.46 -26.05
CA GLU A 448 -8.51 16.87 -25.00
C GLU A 448 -7.04 16.98 -25.38
N VAL A 449 -6.23 17.52 -24.46
CA VAL A 449 -4.78 17.68 -24.66
C VAL A 449 -4.06 17.18 -23.42
N ALA A 450 -3.12 16.26 -23.63
CA ALA A 450 -2.30 15.71 -22.55
C ALA A 450 -0.84 15.65 -23.01
N GLU A 451 0.06 16.21 -22.21
CA GLU A 451 1.52 16.06 -22.37
C GLU A 451 2.06 15.11 -21.33
N PHE A 452 2.97 14.22 -21.74
CA PHE A 452 3.53 13.20 -20.87
C PHE A 452 4.89 12.72 -21.39
N THR A 453 5.71 12.22 -20.47
CA THR A 453 7.02 11.64 -20.76
C THR A 453 6.91 10.12 -20.80
N ALA A 454 7.58 9.49 -21.77
CA ALA A 454 7.69 8.04 -21.81
C ALA A 454 8.79 7.56 -20.83
N ASP A 455 8.36 6.99 -19.71
CA ASP A 455 9.20 6.38 -18.67
C ASP A 455 9.97 5.13 -19.12
N THR A 456 9.51 4.43 -20.16
CA THR A 456 10.17 3.22 -20.69
C THR A 456 9.81 3.03 -22.16
N SER A 457 10.77 2.61 -22.99
CA SER A 457 10.50 2.33 -24.40
C SER A 457 9.51 1.17 -24.56
N GLY A 458 8.38 1.38 -25.23
CA GLY A 458 7.38 0.32 -25.41
C GLY A 458 6.02 0.77 -25.92
N ASP A 459 5.05 -0.13 -25.83
CA ASP A 459 3.67 0.07 -26.30
C ASP A 459 2.83 0.73 -25.18
N TYR A 460 2.51 2.01 -25.35
CA TYR A 460 1.60 2.78 -24.49
C TYR A 460 0.18 2.62 -24.98
N VAL A 461 -0.77 2.65 -24.05
CA VAL A 461 -2.20 2.47 -24.33
C VAL A 461 -2.93 3.79 -24.13
N ILE A 462 -3.74 4.18 -25.11
CA ILE A 462 -4.60 5.35 -25.04
C ILE A 462 -6.03 4.86 -25.00
N GLU A 463 -6.72 5.10 -23.88
CA GLU A 463 -8.14 4.88 -23.73
C GLU A 463 -8.91 6.15 -24.08
N VAL A 464 -9.85 6.03 -25.00
CA VAL A 464 -10.84 7.07 -25.29
C VAL A 464 -12.19 6.60 -24.76
N TYR A 465 -12.70 7.27 -23.73
CA TYR A 465 -13.98 6.94 -23.10
C TYR A 465 -15.09 7.89 -23.58
N GLY A 466 -16.23 7.35 -23.99
CA GLY A 466 -17.37 8.16 -24.46
C GLY A 466 -18.35 8.47 -23.33
N TYR A 467 -18.29 9.66 -22.73
CA TYR A 467 -19.37 10.12 -21.84
C TYR A 467 -20.68 10.33 -22.60
N GLU A 468 -20.58 10.74 -23.86
CA GLU A 468 -21.64 10.64 -24.87
C GLU A 468 -21.15 9.83 -26.07
N THR A 469 -22.07 9.36 -26.92
CA THR A 469 -21.70 8.78 -28.22
C THR A 469 -20.98 9.85 -29.05
N SER A 470 -19.70 9.60 -29.34
CA SER A 470 -18.76 10.60 -29.83
C SER A 470 -18.04 10.16 -31.09
N THR A 471 -17.65 11.14 -31.91
CA THR A 471 -16.71 10.96 -33.02
C THR A 471 -15.58 11.94 -32.83
N TYR A 472 -14.35 11.57 -33.19
CA TYR A 472 -13.17 12.38 -32.90
C TYR A 472 -12.03 12.13 -33.89
N THR A 473 -11.03 13.01 -33.83
CA THR A 473 -9.71 12.78 -34.43
C THR A 473 -8.66 12.69 -33.31
N LEU A 474 -7.83 11.65 -33.32
CA LEU A 474 -6.75 11.40 -32.37
C LEU A 474 -5.39 11.58 -33.05
N ARG A 475 -4.44 12.22 -32.36
CA ARG A 475 -3.06 12.38 -32.79
C ARG A 475 -2.12 12.37 -31.59
N VAL A 476 -0.95 11.76 -31.74
CA VAL A 476 0.17 11.84 -30.80
C VAL A 476 1.34 12.45 -31.54
N ASP A 477 1.91 13.54 -31.03
CA ASP A 477 3.09 14.20 -31.57
C ASP A 477 4.22 14.10 -30.54
N GLU A 478 5.44 13.82 -30.99
CA GLU A 478 6.64 13.98 -30.17
C GLU A 478 6.91 15.48 -30.00
N VAL A 479 7.08 15.91 -28.76
CA VAL A 479 7.46 17.26 -28.38
C VAL A 479 8.98 17.27 -28.36
N GLU A 480 9.58 17.84 -29.41
CA GLU A 480 11.01 18.16 -29.34
C GLU A 480 11.22 19.23 -28.26
N VAL A 481 11.68 18.78 -27.10
CA VAL A 481 12.15 19.67 -26.05
C VAL A 481 13.51 20.18 -26.49
N SER A 482 13.55 21.40 -27.02
CA SER A 482 14.83 22.07 -27.23
C SER A 482 15.43 22.39 -25.86
N TYR A 483 16.61 21.86 -25.58
CA TYR A 483 17.37 22.18 -24.38
C TYR A 483 18.73 22.81 -24.71
N GLU A 484 19.31 23.53 -23.76
CA GLU A 484 20.69 24.01 -23.83
C GLU A 484 21.54 23.39 -22.72
N MET A 485 22.78 23.01 -23.01
CA MET A 485 23.71 22.59 -21.96
C MET A 485 24.17 23.82 -21.16
N ILE A 486 24.23 23.68 -19.83
CA ILE A 486 24.85 24.63 -18.91
C ILE A 486 25.92 23.93 -18.07
N SER A 487 27.10 24.54 -17.98
CA SER A 487 28.20 24.02 -17.16
C SER A 487 28.26 24.71 -15.79
N VAL A 488 28.84 24.03 -14.80
CA VAL A 488 29.16 24.64 -13.50
C VAL A 488 30.09 25.86 -13.71
N GLY A 489 29.72 26.99 -13.13
CA GLY A 489 30.37 28.30 -13.28
C GLY A 489 29.92 29.10 -14.50
N GLU A 490 28.91 28.63 -15.25
CA GLU A 490 28.37 29.34 -16.43
C GLU A 490 27.12 30.15 -16.09
N THR A 491 26.97 31.31 -16.75
CA THR A 491 25.74 32.10 -16.79
C THR A 491 25.19 32.15 -18.22
N LYS A 492 23.91 31.83 -18.40
CA LYS A 492 23.19 31.87 -19.67
C LYS A 492 22.11 32.93 -19.64
N SER A 493 22.08 33.82 -20.64
CA SER A 493 20.91 34.69 -20.85
C SER A 493 19.88 33.95 -21.71
N GLY A 494 18.60 34.02 -21.35
CA GLY A 494 17.52 33.31 -22.03
C GLY A 494 16.23 34.12 -22.19
N TYR A 495 15.30 33.56 -22.95
CA TYR A 495 13.93 34.06 -23.11
C TYR A 495 12.97 32.89 -23.04
N VAL A 496 11.88 33.06 -22.29
CA VAL A 496 10.77 32.10 -22.21
C VAL A 496 9.45 32.83 -22.49
N GLY A 497 8.56 32.20 -23.26
CA GLY A 497 7.23 32.74 -23.54
C GLY A 497 6.29 32.56 -22.34
N SER A 498 5.14 33.24 -22.38
CA SER A 498 4.07 33.02 -21.39
C SER A 498 3.50 31.62 -21.53
N ASP A 499 3.28 30.94 -20.41
CA ASP A 499 2.78 29.55 -20.33
C ASP A 499 3.61 28.59 -21.19
N SER A 500 4.93 28.76 -21.16
CA SER A 500 5.88 27.92 -21.88
C SER A 500 7.15 27.72 -21.07
N SER A 501 7.95 26.73 -21.46
CA SER A 501 9.15 26.33 -20.74
C SER A 501 10.38 26.38 -21.63
N MET A 502 11.53 26.71 -21.02
CA MET A 502 12.85 26.54 -21.60
C MET A 502 13.69 25.65 -20.69
N TYR A 503 14.31 24.63 -21.27
CA TYR A 503 15.04 23.61 -20.52
C TYR A 503 16.56 23.75 -20.68
N TYR A 504 17.28 23.57 -19.58
CA TYR A 504 18.72 23.44 -19.55
C TYR A 504 19.11 22.09 -18.98
N VAL A 505 20.25 21.56 -19.40
CA VAL A 505 20.76 20.27 -18.90
C VAL A 505 22.15 20.48 -18.31
N ALA A 506 22.35 19.94 -17.10
CA ALA A 506 23.61 19.98 -16.38
C ALA A 506 24.06 18.54 -16.03
N GLU A 507 25.30 18.20 -16.37
CA GLU A 507 25.97 16.99 -15.89
C GLU A 507 26.73 17.37 -14.60
N LEU A 508 26.33 16.79 -13.47
CA LEU A 508 26.85 17.15 -12.15
C LEU A 508 27.57 15.97 -11.49
N ASP A 509 28.70 16.26 -10.86
CA ASP A 509 29.41 15.32 -9.98
C ASP A 509 28.82 15.39 -8.55
N VAL A 510 29.30 14.53 -7.65
CA VAL A 510 28.89 14.58 -6.23
C VAL A 510 29.29 15.92 -5.62
N GLY A 511 28.32 16.65 -5.06
CA GLY A 511 28.53 17.98 -4.50
C GLY A 511 27.22 18.70 -4.18
N THR A 512 27.33 19.93 -3.69
CA THR A 512 26.19 20.83 -3.51
C THR A 512 26.31 21.97 -4.50
N TYR A 513 25.21 22.33 -5.15
CA TYR A 513 25.18 23.33 -6.20
C TYR A 513 24.10 24.38 -5.93
N LEU A 514 24.36 25.61 -6.33
CA LEU A 514 23.38 26.70 -6.33
C LEU A 514 23.00 27.03 -7.77
N ILE A 515 21.71 26.97 -8.04
CA ILE A 515 21.10 27.38 -9.30
C ILE A 515 20.33 28.66 -9.04
N THR A 516 20.67 29.73 -9.76
CA THR A 516 20.06 31.05 -9.60
C THR A 516 19.45 31.49 -10.93
N LEU A 517 18.16 31.79 -10.91
CA LEU A 517 17.40 32.35 -12.01
C LEU A 517 17.08 33.82 -11.69
N THR A 518 17.72 34.73 -12.42
CA THR A 518 17.54 36.18 -12.26
C THR A 518 16.66 36.73 -13.39
N PRO A 519 15.45 37.23 -13.10
CA PRO A 519 14.64 37.88 -14.12
C PRO A 519 15.24 39.22 -14.55
N VAL A 520 15.42 39.39 -15.85
CA VAL A 520 15.68 40.69 -16.49
C VAL A 520 14.36 41.42 -16.76
N SER A 521 13.30 40.67 -17.07
CA SER A 521 11.93 41.15 -17.22
C SER A 521 10.95 39.98 -17.09
N GLY A 522 9.73 40.24 -16.59
CA GLY A 522 8.69 39.22 -16.48
C GLY A 522 8.81 38.41 -15.19
N ASP A 523 8.18 37.25 -15.21
CA ASP A 523 8.03 36.30 -14.10
C ASP A 523 8.41 34.89 -14.56
N PRO A 524 9.71 34.55 -14.59
CA PRO A 524 10.19 33.21 -14.87
C PRO A 524 10.41 32.43 -13.57
N ASP A 525 9.82 31.24 -13.49
CA ASP A 525 9.96 30.31 -12.36
C ASP A 525 11.03 29.25 -12.63
N LEU A 526 11.63 28.71 -11.58
CA LEU A 526 12.71 27.72 -11.63
C LEU A 526 12.26 26.36 -11.10
N TYR A 527 12.43 25.30 -11.89
CA TYR A 527 12.24 23.91 -11.47
C TYR A 527 13.46 23.08 -11.84
N VAL A 528 13.78 22.10 -11.00
CA VAL A 528 14.92 21.19 -11.19
C VAL A 528 14.44 19.76 -11.05
N TYR A 529 14.78 18.93 -12.02
CA TYR A 529 14.42 17.52 -12.10
C TYR A 529 15.67 16.65 -12.21
N ASP A 530 15.58 15.43 -11.70
CA ASP A 530 16.58 14.39 -11.91
C ASP A 530 16.52 13.80 -13.34
N GLU A 531 17.40 12.84 -13.62
CA GLU A 531 17.47 12.17 -14.94
C GLU A 531 16.23 11.32 -15.28
N TRP A 532 15.39 11.02 -14.29
CA TRP A 532 14.15 10.24 -14.45
C TRP A 532 12.91 11.14 -14.54
N GLY A 533 13.08 12.46 -14.44
CA GLY A 533 11.99 13.44 -14.50
C GLY A 533 11.27 13.66 -13.17
N PHE A 534 11.80 13.17 -12.05
CA PHE A 534 11.30 13.51 -10.72
C PHE A 534 11.79 14.91 -10.32
N MET A 535 10.89 15.73 -9.79
CA MET A 535 11.22 17.08 -9.35
C MET A 535 12.00 17.03 -8.03
N GLU A 536 13.22 17.55 -8.05
CA GLU A 536 14.13 17.57 -6.91
C GLU A 536 13.92 18.83 -6.08
N SER A 537 13.72 19.97 -6.74
CA SER A 537 13.51 21.26 -6.08
C SER A 537 12.94 22.30 -7.05
N SER A 538 12.42 23.39 -6.52
CA SER A 538 11.83 24.48 -7.28
C SER A 538 11.79 25.79 -6.49
N SER A 539 11.79 26.91 -7.18
CA SER A 539 11.53 28.25 -6.64
C SER A 539 10.59 29.00 -7.58
N THR A 540 9.57 29.67 -7.01
CA THR A 540 8.48 30.34 -7.73
C THR A 540 8.15 31.70 -7.09
N ASN A 541 9.18 32.54 -6.93
CA ASN A 541 9.06 33.86 -6.33
C ASN A 541 8.31 34.81 -7.27
N GLY A 542 7.87 35.96 -6.75
CA GLY A 542 6.97 36.83 -7.52
C GLY A 542 7.66 37.59 -8.66
N GLU A 543 6.87 38.18 -9.57
CA GLU A 543 7.37 38.94 -10.73
C GLU A 543 8.56 39.87 -10.42
N GLY A 544 9.68 39.60 -11.07
CA GLY A 544 10.93 40.36 -10.96
C GLY A 544 11.80 40.00 -9.75
N GLU A 545 11.40 39.03 -8.94
CA GLU A 545 12.20 38.46 -7.84
C GLU A 545 13.10 37.32 -8.33
N VAL A 546 14.21 37.08 -7.65
CA VAL A 546 15.18 36.04 -8.02
C VAL A 546 14.70 34.69 -7.50
N ASP A 547 14.84 33.64 -8.30
CA ASP A 547 14.50 32.26 -7.97
C ASP A 547 15.73 31.40 -7.77
N GLU A 548 15.77 30.64 -6.68
CA GLU A 548 16.99 29.96 -6.24
C GLU A 548 16.75 28.58 -5.68
N VAL A 549 17.62 27.66 -6.07
CA VAL A 549 17.59 26.27 -5.63
C VAL A 549 19.00 25.85 -5.20
N ILE A 550 19.11 25.30 -3.99
CA ILE A 550 20.29 24.55 -3.56
C ILE A 550 20.01 23.07 -3.83
N LEU A 551 20.86 22.45 -4.64
CA LEU A 551 20.76 21.07 -5.06
C LEU A 551 21.90 20.24 -4.43
N GLU A 552 21.56 19.16 -3.73
CA GLU A 552 22.53 18.17 -3.23
C GLU A 552 22.59 16.97 -4.18
N VAL A 553 23.78 16.68 -4.70
CA VAL A 553 24.02 15.58 -5.63
C VAL A 553 24.83 14.50 -4.91
N TYR A 554 24.21 13.34 -4.70
CA TYR A 554 24.82 12.23 -3.95
C TYR A 554 25.58 11.24 -4.84
N VAL A 555 25.25 11.18 -6.13
CA VAL A 555 25.92 10.37 -7.15
C VAL A 555 26.03 11.19 -8.44
N PRO A 556 27.09 11.03 -9.26
CA PRO A 556 27.18 11.77 -10.52
C PRO A 556 26.00 11.42 -11.42
N SER A 557 25.23 12.43 -11.83
CA SER A 557 23.99 12.27 -12.59
C SER A 557 23.69 13.51 -13.45
N VAL A 558 22.69 13.38 -14.31
CA VAL A 558 22.19 14.43 -15.20
C VAL A 558 20.97 15.08 -14.56
N TYR A 559 20.94 16.41 -14.53
CA TYR A 559 19.80 17.18 -14.04
C TYR A 559 19.22 18.05 -15.14
N VAL A 560 17.89 18.13 -15.18
CA VAL A 560 17.13 18.99 -16.07
C VAL A 560 16.64 20.21 -15.29
N ILE A 561 17.00 21.40 -15.77
CA ILE A 561 16.60 22.68 -15.19
C ILE A 561 15.56 23.30 -16.10
N GLU A 562 14.33 23.42 -15.63
CA GLU A 562 13.24 24.09 -16.35
C GLU A 562 13.12 25.53 -15.88
N VAL A 563 13.08 26.43 -16.85
CA VAL A 563 12.67 27.82 -16.67
C VAL A 563 11.28 27.98 -17.27
N TYR A 564 10.27 28.12 -16.41
CA TYR A 564 8.87 28.27 -16.81
C TYR A 564 8.48 29.74 -16.84
N GLY A 565 7.91 30.22 -17.95
CA GLY A 565 7.45 31.61 -18.05
C GLY A 565 6.01 31.78 -17.62
N TYR A 566 5.75 32.10 -16.35
CA TYR A 566 4.40 32.51 -15.92
C TYR A 566 3.91 33.74 -16.71
N THR A 567 4.86 34.64 -16.99
CA THR A 567 4.72 35.63 -18.05
C THR A 567 5.87 35.50 -19.06
N SER A 568 5.78 36.19 -20.20
CA SER A 568 6.91 36.22 -21.13
C SER A 568 8.10 36.94 -20.51
N SER A 569 9.21 36.23 -20.35
CA SER A 569 10.33 36.65 -19.52
C SER A 569 11.66 36.61 -20.26
N ASN A 570 12.54 37.55 -19.94
CA ASN A 570 13.97 37.47 -20.25
C ASN A 570 14.69 37.27 -18.92
N TYR A 571 15.70 36.42 -18.87
CA TYR A 571 16.34 36.03 -17.62
C TYR A 571 17.82 35.72 -17.83
N GLU A 572 18.54 35.62 -16.71
CA GLU A 572 19.87 35.02 -16.62
C GLU A 572 19.82 33.82 -15.68
N LEU A 573 20.25 32.65 -16.15
CA LEU A 573 20.37 31.42 -15.38
C LEU A 573 21.85 31.17 -15.07
N THR A 574 22.18 30.97 -13.80
CA THR A 574 23.54 30.66 -13.35
C THR A 574 23.54 29.34 -12.58
N LEU A 575 24.56 28.52 -12.80
CA LEU A 575 24.81 27.27 -12.08
C LEU A 575 26.23 27.32 -11.49
N GLN A 576 26.38 27.08 -10.20
CA GLN A 576 27.67 27.13 -9.49
C GLN A 576 27.74 26.11 -8.35
N GLU A 577 28.95 25.76 -7.91
CA GLU A 577 29.12 24.99 -6.68
C GLU A 577 28.75 25.85 -5.45
N TYR A 578 28.18 25.20 -4.44
CA TYR A 578 27.77 25.79 -3.18
C TYR A 578 28.56 25.16 -2.03
N GLY A 579 29.10 25.99 -1.14
CA GLY A 579 30.04 25.59 -0.08
C GLY A 579 31.47 25.30 -0.59
N ALA A 580 31.79 25.61 -1.84
CA ALA A 580 33.14 25.41 -2.37
C ALA A 580 34.15 26.42 -1.80
N VAL A 581 35.37 25.96 -1.54
CA VAL A 581 36.49 26.83 -1.15
C VAL A 581 37.02 27.56 -2.38
N ALA A 582 36.67 28.84 -2.52
CA ALA A 582 37.08 29.71 -3.62
C ALA A 582 38.57 30.08 -3.54
N SER A 583 39.11 30.29 -2.33
CA SER A 583 40.54 30.54 -2.14
C SER A 583 41.04 30.17 -0.75
N GLU A 584 42.35 29.94 -0.65
CA GLU A 584 43.07 29.68 0.59
C GLU A 584 44.28 30.62 0.71
N GLU A 585 44.45 31.29 1.85
CA GLU A 585 45.56 32.22 2.08
C GLU A 585 46.13 32.11 3.52
N TYR A 586 47.45 32.28 3.67
CA TYR A 586 48.09 32.37 4.99
C TYR A 586 48.32 33.83 5.35
N ILE A 587 47.82 34.26 6.51
CA ILE A 587 47.88 35.65 6.97
C ILE A 587 48.57 35.74 8.33
N THR A 588 49.04 36.94 8.67
CA THR A 588 49.69 37.20 9.96
C THR A 588 48.84 38.07 10.89
N VAL A 589 48.98 37.88 12.20
CA VAL A 589 48.29 38.73 13.18
C VAL A 589 48.73 40.19 13.01
N GLY A 590 47.75 41.09 12.89
CA GLY A 590 47.92 42.53 12.64
C GLY A 590 47.93 42.91 11.15
N GLU A 591 47.75 41.95 10.25
CA GLU A 591 47.57 42.19 8.82
C GLU A 591 46.11 42.54 8.49
N GLU A 592 45.90 43.49 7.58
CA GLU A 592 44.59 43.80 7.01
C GLU A 592 44.54 43.26 5.58
N VAL A 593 43.58 42.38 5.34
CA VAL A 593 43.38 41.70 4.06
C VAL A 593 42.12 42.23 3.41
N GLN A 594 42.19 42.52 2.11
CA GLN A 594 41.00 42.81 1.31
C GLN A 594 40.67 41.58 0.48
N GLY A 595 39.42 41.14 0.57
CA GLY A 595 38.93 39.95 -0.11
C GLY A 595 37.66 40.21 -0.92
N TYR A 596 37.39 39.27 -1.80
CA TYR A 596 36.11 39.14 -2.49
C TYR A 596 35.74 37.66 -2.49
N VAL A 597 34.51 37.34 -2.10
CA VAL A 597 33.96 35.99 -2.06
C VAL A 597 32.68 35.98 -2.89
N ASP A 598 32.58 35.02 -3.80
CA ASP A 598 31.35 34.83 -4.57
C ASP A 598 30.27 34.24 -3.67
N ARG A 599 29.03 34.53 -4.01
CA ARG A 599 27.86 34.02 -3.29
C ARG A 599 27.94 32.49 -3.18
N GLY A 600 27.61 31.94 -2.02
CA GLY A 600 27.60 30.50 -1.78
C GLY A 600 28.99 29.85 -1.75
N THR A 601 30.08 30.62 -1.74
CA THR A 601 31.45 30.09 -1.66
C THR A 601 32.18 30.60 -0.41
N SER A 602 33.32 30.00 -0.11
CA SER A 602 34.13 30.32 1.06
C SER A 602 35.56 30.71 0.69
N ASN A 603 36.09 31.76 1.30
CA ASN A 603 37.53 32.02 1.35
C ASN A 603 38.08 31.60 2.72
N LEU A 604 39.13 30.79 2.73
CA LEU A 604 39.79 30.31 3.96
C LEU A 604 41.10 31.04 4.21
N TYR A 605 41.25 31.56 5.43
CA TYR A 605 42.46 32.24 5.89
C TYR A 605 43.07 31.48 7.06
N TYR A 606 44.34 31.11 6.94
CA TYR A 606 45.08 30.41 7.98
C TYR A 606 45.96 31.39 8.75
N VAL A 607 45.75 31.48 10.07
CA VAL A 607 46.52 32.37 10.96
C VAL A 607 47.14 31.58 12.11
N GLU A 608 48.44 31.74 12.33
CA GLU A 608 49.15 31.09 13.44
C GLU A 608 48.90 31.88 14.73
N LEU A 609 48.23 31.25 15.71
CA LEU A 609 47.90 31.85 17.00
C LEU A 609 48.64 31.15 18.14
N GLU A 610 49.07 31.95 19.12
CA GLU A 610 49.79 31.46 20.30
C GLU A 610 48.84 31.15 21.48
N TYR A 611 49.10 30.04 22.18
CA TYR A 611 48.38 29.56 23.35
C TYR A 611 48.22 30.62 24.44
N GLY A 612 46.99 30.76 24.93
CA GLY A 612 46.61 31.61 26.05
C GLY A 612 46.42 33.09 25.70
N LYS A 613 46.63 33.50 24.45
CA LYS A 613 46.32 34.84 23.97
C LYS A 613 44.89 34.94 23.44
N THR A 614 44.31 36.12 23.59
CA THR A 614 42.98 36.44 23.05
C THR A 614 43.14 37.26 21.78
N TYR A 615 42.33 36.97 20.76
CA TYR A 615 42.36 37.64 19.47
C TYR A 615 40.95 38.10 19.10
N LEU A 616 40.86 39.29 18.51
CA LEU A 616 39.66 39.81 17.88
C LEU A 616 39.83 39.67 16.37
N ILE A 617 38.95 38.87 15.77
CA ILE A 617 38.81 38.77 14.32
C ILE A 617 37.69 39.73 13.93
N THR A 618 37.92 40.59 12.96
CA THR A 618 36.93 41.54 12.46
C THR A 618 36.80 41.38 10.95
N LEU A 619 35.59 41.08 10.50
CA LEU A 619 35.21 41.05 9.10
C LEU A 619 34.29 42.25 8.84
N THR A 620 34.75 43.16 7.99
CA THR A 620 33.99 44.37 7.63
C THR A 620 33.56 44.28 6.18
N PRO A 621 32.25 44.17 5.91
CA PRO A 621 31.73 44.19 4.55
C PRO A 621 31.97 45.57 3.90
N ILE A 622 32.51 45.56 2.69
CA ILE A 622 32.55 46.72 1.79
C ILE A 622 31.31 46.70 0.87
N SER A 623 30.89 45.51 0.44
CA SER A 623 29.65 45.23 -0.29
C SER A 623 29.21 43.79 -0.07
N GLY A 624 27.92 43.51 -0.27
CA GLY A 624 27.31 42.20 -0.03
C GLY A 624 27.06 41.93 1.45
N ASP A 625 26.98 40.64 1.77
CA ASP A 625 26.72 40.03 3.08
C ASP A 625 27.69 38.83 3.28
N PRO A 626 28.92 39.07 3.76
CA PRO A 626 29.87 38.02 4.06
C PRO A 626 29.80 37.61 5.54
N ASP A 627 29.66 36.31 5.80
CA ASP A 627 29.63 35.71 7.14
C ASP A 627 31.02 35.27 7.59
N LEU A 628 31.23 35.24 8.91
CA LEU A 628 32.50 34.88 9.55
C LEU A 628 32.38 33.60 10.37
N TYR A 629 33.24 32.62 10.12
CA TYR A 629 33.40 31.43 10.95
C TYR A 629 34.87 31.22 11.33
N VAL A 630 35.13 30.80 12.57
CA VAL A 630 36.50 30.56 13.06
C VAL A 630 36.61 29.15 13.58
N TYR A 631 37.61 28.42 13.09
CA TYR A 631 37.88 27.03 13.42
C TYR A 631 39.22 26.87 14.14
N ASP A 632 39.27 25.94 15.09
CA ASP A 632 40.51 25.53 15.74
C ASP A 632 41.41 24.67 14.83
N PRO A 633 42.66 24.36 15.25
CA PRO A 633 43.57 23.52 14.47
C PRO A 633 43.09 22.08 14.21
N TRP A 634 41.97 21.66 14.79
CA TRP A 634 41.35 20.34 14.54
C TRP A 634 40.11 20.45 13.66
N GLY A 635 39.75 21.65 13.20
CA GLY A 635 38.63 21.89 12.31
C GLY A 635 37.29 22.03 13.03
N PHE A 636 37.27 22.26 14.34
CA PHE A 636 36.03 22.56 15.07
C PHE A 636 35.78 24.08 15.12
N ILE A 637 34.55 24.50 14.87
CA ILE A 637 34.14 25.90 15.04
C ILE A 637 34.30 26.30 16.52
N VAL A 638 35.00 27.40 16.75
CA VAL A 638 35.22 27.99 18.07
C VAL A 638 34.47 29.30 18.29
N ASP A 639 34.13 30.02 17.21
CA ASP A 639 33.30 31.24 17.23
C ASP A 639 32.84 31.58 15.80
N TRP A 640 31.75 32.32 15.66
CA TRP A 640 31.19 32.73 14.36
C TRP A 640 30.30 33.97 14.51
N SER A 641 30.03 34.64 13.40
CA SER A 641 29.17 35.83 13.32
C SER A 641 28.57 35.95 11.92
N GLU A 642 27.26 36.16 11.86
CA GLU A 642 26.43 36.19 10.64
C GLU A 642 25.51 37.43 10.65
N ASN A 643 26.08 38.62 10.87
CA ASN A 643 25.28 39.84 10.93
C ASN A 643 24.90 40.29 9.52
N PRO A 644 23.64 40.65 9.28
CA PRO A 644 23.15 40.83 7.91
C PRO A 644 23.71 42.08 7.22
N GLY A 645 24.05 41.91 5.94
CA GLY A 645 24.40 42.94 4.98
C GLY A 645 25.73 43.63 5.27
N TYR A 646 25.69 44.93 5.59
CA TYR A 646 26.89 45.76 5.80
C TYR A 646 27.31 45.86 7.28
N GLU A 647 26.67 45.10 8.16
CA GLU A 647 27.07 45.07 9.58
C GLU A 647 28.41 44.37 9.74
N VAL A 648 29.17 44.74 10.77
CA VAL A 648 30.53 44.20 10.97
C VAL A 648 30.43 42.92 11.78
N ASP A 649 31.01 41.86 11.26
CA ASP A 649 31.15 40.58 11.95
C ASP A 649 32.42 40.52 12.78
N TYR A 650 32.30 39.97 13.97
CA TYR A 650 33.44 39.84 14.87
C TYR A 650 33.40 38.52 15.64
N ALA A 651 34.58 37.96 15.85
CA ALA A 651 34.80 36.79 16.70
C ALA A 651 35.89 37.11 17.72
N LEU A 652 35.68 36.76 18.98
CA LEU A 652 36.63 37.01 20.08
C LEU A 652 37.05 35.69 20.71
N ILE A 653 38.17 35.15 20.22
CA ILE A 653 38.65 33.82 20.64
C ILE A 653 39.84 33.92 21.58
N THR A 654 39.97 32.97 22.49
CA THR A 654 41.22 32.72 23.22
C THR A 654 41.83 31.43 22.71
N ALA A 655 43.03 31.51 22.11
CA ALA A 655 43.72 30.36 21.58
C ALA A 655 44.08 29.41 22.74
N TRP A 656 43.62 28.16 22.65
CA TRP A 656 43.77 27.16 23.70
C TRP A 656 44.83 26.11 23.35
N MET A 657 45.44 26.24 22.17
CA MET A 657 46.71 25.62 21.79
C MET A 657 47.46 26.50 20.79
N ASP A 658 48.77 26.30 20.66
CA ASP A 658 49.55 26.89 19.56
C ASP A 658 49.17 26.19 18.25
N GLY A 659 48.96 26.94 17.16
CA GLY A 659 48.72 26.37 15.84
C GLY A 659 48.02 27.30 14.86
N TYR A 660 47.75 26.78 13.66
CA TYR A 660 46.97 27.48 12.65
C TYR A 660 45.48 27.32 12.94
N TYR A 661 44.82 28.45 13.16
CA TYR A 661 43.37 28.56 13.16
C TYR A 661 42.91 28.92 11.75
N THR A 662 41.75 28.41 11.35
CA THR A 662 41.15 28.70 10.05
C THR A 662 40.05 29.73 10.24
N ILE A 663 40.08 30.81 9.48
CA ILE A 663 39.02 31.81 9.41
C ILE A 663 38.36 31.63 8.05
N GLU A 664 37.10 31.24 8.06
CA GLU A 664 36.27 31.16 6.87
C GLU A 664 35.47 32.44 6.72
N VAL A 665 35.54 33.02 5.54
CA VAL A 665 34.63 34.07 5.10
C VAL A 665 33.71 33.48 4.05
N PHE A 666 32.45 33.29 4.39
CA PHE A 666 31.43 32.72 3.53
C PHE A 666 30.61 33.83 2.88
N GLY A 667 30.40 33.78 1.57
CA GLY A 667 29.59 34.77 0.88
C GLY A 667 28.10 34.42 0.92
N PHE A 668 27.33 34.89 1.90
CA PHE A 668 25.88 34.75 1.85
C PHE A 668 25.30 35.50 0.64
N GLU A 669 25.86 36.68 0.36
CA GLU A 669 25.83 37.36 -0.94
C GLU A 669 27.23 37.43 -1.55
N ALA A 670 27.32 37.73 -2.85
CA ALA A 670 28.60 38.06 -3.48
C ALA A 670 29.16 39.34 -2.83
N SER A 671 30.31 39.22 -2.19
CA SER A 671 30.75 40.19 -1.19
C SER A 671 32.19 40.60 -1.37
N SER A 672 32.48 41.88 -1.18
CA SER A 672 33.84 42.40 -1.00
C SER A 672 34.01 42.85 0.44
N TYR A 673 35.14 42.58 1.07
CA TYR A 673 35.32 42.83 2.50
C TYR A 673 36.77 43.16 2.88
N THR A 674 36.96 43.65 4.10
CA THR A 674 38.25 43.64 4.80
C THR A 674 38.21 42.70 5.99
N LEU A 675 39.26 41.90 6.16
CA LEU A 675 39.46 40.98 7.28
C LEU A 675 40.71 41.40 8.07
N THR A 676 40.59 41.47 9.40
CA THR A 676 41.73 41.68 10.31
C THR A 676 41.70 40.70 11.47
N VAL A 677 42.89 40.36 11.97
CA VAL A 677 43.07 39.56 13.19
C VAL A 677 44.03 40.31 14.12
N GLU A 678 43.55 40.75 15.28
CA GLU A 678 44.36 41.53 16.22
C GLU A 678 44.47 40.85 17.58
N GLU A 679 45.66 40.88 18.20
CA GLU A 679 45.82 40.44 19.60
C GLU A 679 45.04 41.40 20.52
N TYR A 680 44.01 40.87 21.18
CA TYR A 680 43.13 41.63 22.05
C TYR A 680 43.62 41.57 23.49
N SER A 681 44.06 42.71 24.03
CA SER A 681 44.46 42.83 25.43
C SER A 681 43.40 43.57 26.25
N LEU A 682 42.82 42.89 27.26
CA LEU A 682 41.84 43.44 28.21
C LEU A 682 42.41 44.56 29.13
N TRP A 683 43.65 45.02 28.92
CA TRP A 683 44.39 45.88 29.84
C TRP A 683 44.77 47.26 29.29
N SER A 684 44.10 47.77 28.25
CA SER A 684 44.33 49.14 27.77
C SER A 684 43.33 50.19 28.27
N SER A 685 42.29 49.84 29.06
CA SER A 685 41.26 50.81 29.47
C SER A 685 40.73 50.73 30.90
N VAL A 686 41.58 50.49 31.91
CA VAL A 686 41.22 50.78 33.32
C VAL A 686 42.25 51.70 33.97
N SER A 687 42.31 52.93 33.47
CA SER A 687 42.72 54.05 34.33
C SER A 687 41.54 54.43 35.22
N GLY A 688 41.61 54.03 36.49
CA GLY A 688 40.90 54.71 37.57
C GLY A 688 39.54 54.15 37.97
N SER A 689 39.43 53.91 39.28
CA SER A 689 38.24 53.76 40.12
C SER A 689 37.48 52.43 40.13
N ARG A 690 37.77 51.64 41.18
CA ARG A 690 36.87 50.95 42.14
C ARG A 690 35.61 50.28 41.55
N TRP A 691 35.37 48.97 41.72
CA TRP A 691 35.12 48.30 42.99
C TRP A 691 35.19 46.77 42.83
N PHE A 692 35.65 46.11 43.90
CA PHE A 692 35.59 44.67 44.16
C PHE A 692 34.16 44.12 44.27
N MET A 693 33.97 42.85 43.87
CA MET A 693 33.31 41.72 44.58
C MET A 693 32.82 40.71 43.53
N CYS A 694 32.82 39.39 43.71
CA CYS A 694 33.42 38.45 44.65
C CYS A 694 33.12 37.05 44.04
N MET A 695 33.96 36.07 44.30
CA MET A 695 33.75 34.66 43.97
C MET A 695 32.37 34.12 44.41
N ALA A 696 31.79 33.26 43.58
CA ALA A 696 31.25 31.95 43.95
C ALA A 696 31.55 30.97 42.82
#